data_AF-A0A7N6FDT9-F1
#
_entry.id   AF-A0A7N6FDT9-F1
#
_cell.length_a   1.000
_cell.length_b   1.000
_cell.length_c   1.000
_cell.angle_alpha   90.00
_cell.angle_beta   90.00
_cell.angle_gamma   90.00
#
_symmetry.space_group_name_H-M   'P 1'
#
loop_
_entity.id
_entity.type
_entity.pdbx_description
1 polymer ?
#
loop_
_entity_poly.entity_id
_entity_poly.type
_entity_poly.pdbx_seq_one_letter_code
_entity_poly.pdbx_strand_id
1 'polypeptide(L)'
;QVANHCLVWLLGLVLHLSLSSCQRVDLKHPIVSTSYGKVRGIRKDLNNDILGPVEQYLGVPYATAPIGERRFQPPEAPGSWQEIRNATHFAPVCPQNVHGVLPEIMLPVWFTDNLDAAATYVQNQSEDCLYLNIYVPTEDDIRDRRKKPVMLFIHGGSYMEGSGNMFDGSVLAAYGNVIVVTMNYRLGVLGFLSTGDQSAKGNYGLLDQIQALRWLNENIGHFGGDPERITIFGSGAGAACVNLLILSHHSEGLFQRAIAQSGSAISSWSVNYRPMMYTKILARKVGCTHGDMAELVDCLRRKSFRELVDQDIQPARYHIAFGPVVDGDVVPDDPEILMQQGEFLNYDILLGVNQGEGLKFVDDSEGEDGISAASFDYTISNFVDNLYGYPDVKDILRETIKFMYTDWADRDNSDMRRKTLLALFTDHQWVAPAVATAKLHAEFQSPVYFYTFHHHCQTEARPDWADAAHGDEIPYVFGIPMVGATDLFPCNFSKNDVMLSAVVMTYWTNFAKTGDPNLPVPQDTTFIHTKPNRFEEVIWTKFSSKDKQYLHIGLKPRVRDNYRANKVAFWLELVPHLHSLHQEILDTLTTRLPPRGPNRGKGSHSPGTRSTRHPVISTYPPDPEQDSSEKPRYPPFPAETRDYSTELSVTVAVGASLLFLNVLAFAALYYKRDKRHELMQRRHRRLSPQRGAPPHNDLALSQEEELMSLQMKQQRVELEHGTPLPTRVHGDMEPLRPPVCPPDYTLALRRAPEDVPLMTANTITMIPSTISSMQPLHPFNTYPPVPAPSTTPVPSHSNNALPHQHSTTRV
;
A
#
# COMPACT_ATOMS: atom_id res chain seq x y z
N GLN A 1 43.48 -2.51 68.70
CA GLN A 1 42.58 -1.51 68.09
C GLN A 1 42.86 -1.31 66.60
N VAL A 2 44.01 -0.80 66.17
CA VAL A 2 44.31 -0.49 64.74
C VAL A 2 43.92 -1.61 63.76
N ALA A 3 44.29 -2.87 64.03
CA ALA A 3 43.94 -4.01 63.19
C ALA A 3 42.42 -4.19 62.95
N ASN A 4 41.57 -3.94 63.95
CA ASN A 4 40.11 -4.03 63.77
C ASN A 4 39.59 -2.91 62.87
N HIS A 5 40.17 -1.70 62.93
CA HIS A 5 39.79 -0.63 62.01
C HIS A 5 40.17 -0.97 60.56
N CYS A 6 41.37 -1.52 60.32
CA CYS A 6 41.74 -2.01 58.99
C CYS A 6 40.80 -3.11 58.48
N LEU A 7 40.39 -4.05 59.35
CA LEU A 7 39.47 -5.12 58.98
C LEU A 7 38.07 -4.59 58.64
N VAL A 8 37.55 -3.63 59.40
CA VAL A 8 36.25 -2.97 59.14
C VAL A 8 36.29 -2.13 57.86
N TRP A 9 37.39 -1.42 57.59
CA TRP A 9 37.57 -0.69 56.33
C TRP A 9 37.68 -1.62 55.12
N LEU A 10 38.37 -2.76 55.24
CA LEU A 10 38.41 -3.79 54.20
C LEU A 10 37.02 -4.42 53.94
N LEU A 11 36.28 -4.76 54.99
CA LEU A 11 34.91 -5.26 54.88
C LEU A 11 33.98 -4.22 54.22
N GLY A 12 34.09 -2.94 54.60
CA GLY A 12 33.33 -1.85 53.98
C GLY A 12 33.68 -1.65 52.50
N LEU A 13 34.96 -1.71 52.14
CA LEU A 13 35.42 -1.62 50.75
C LEU A 13 34.89 -2.80 49.92
N VAL A 14 34.96 -4.02 50.44
CA VAL A 14 34.43 -5.23 49.79
C VAL A 14 32.91 -5.16 49.64
N LEU A 15 32.17 -4.64 50.64
CA LEU A 15 30.73 -4.40 50.52
C LEU A 15 30.39 -3.36 49.45
N HIS A 16 31.12 -2.25 49.39
CA HIS A 16 30.92 -1.24 48.36
C HIS A 16 31.23 -1.79 46.96
N LEU A 17 32.31 -2.54 46.80
CA LEU A 17 32.67 -3.17 45.53
C LEU A 17 31.63 -4.21 45.09
N SER A 18 31.08 -5.03 46.00
CA SER A 18 30.03 -5.99 45.66
C SER A 18 28.69 -5.33 45.35
N LEU A 19 28.29 -4.29 46.10
CA LEU A 19 27.09 -3.50 45.83
C LEU A 19 27.17 -2.79 44.46
N SER A 20 28.28 -2.12 44.16
CA SER A 20 28.50 -1.50 42.85
C SER A 20 28.62 -2.52 41.72
N SER A 21 29.11 -3.74 41.99
CA SER A 21 29.11 -4.83 41.02
C SER A 21 27.69 -5.34 40.73
N CYS A 22 26.85 -5.51 41.75
CA CYS A 22 25.44 -5.90 41.56
C CYS A 22 24.68 -4.85 40.73
N GLN A 23 24.78 -3.56 41.07
CA GLN A 23 24.13 -2.49 40.31
C GLN A 23 24.58 -2.44 38.84
N ARG A 24 25.85 -2.74 38.55
CA ARG A 24 26.36 -2.82 37.16
C ARG A 24 25.86 -4.05 36.39
N VAL A 25 25.54 -5.15 37.06
CA VAL A 25 24.95 -6.34 36.41
C VAL A 25 23.48 -6.09 36.08
N ASP A 26 22.75 -5.47 37.02
CA ASP A 26 21.33 -5.08 36.87
C ASP A 26 21.14 -4.15 35.65
N LEU A 27 21.99 -3.11 35.55
CA LEU A 27 21.97 -2.12 34.44
C LEU A 27 22.20 -2.71 33.03
N LYS A 28 22.73 -3.94 32.90
CA LYS A 28 22.92 -4.61 31.60
C LYS A 28 21.84 -5.64 31.28
N HIS A 29 21.21 -6.22 32.29
CA HIS A 29 20.22 -7.28 32.14
C HIS A 29 18.93 -6.93 32.91
N PRO A 30 18.20 -5.90 32.46
CA PRO A 30 17.08 -5.33 33.19
C PRO A 30 15.96 -6.36 33.38
N ILE A 31 15.30 -6.31 34.54
CA ILE A 31 14.28 -7.30 34.93
C ILE A 31 12.93 -6.61 35.13
N VAL A 32 11.95 -6.98 34.30
CA VAL A 32 10.56 -6.53 34.39
C VAL A 32 9.70 -7.65 34.97
N SER A 33 8.73 -7.28 35.81
CA SER A 33 7.70 -8.22 36.32
C SER A 33 6.41 -7.99 35.54
N THR A 34 5.95 -9.01 34.83
CA THR A 34 4.66 -9.02 34.10
C THR A 34 3.59 -9.72 34.94
N SER A 35 2.33 -9.69 34.51
CA SER A 35 1.22 -10.46 35.12
C SER A 35 1.46 -11.98 35.11
N TYR A 36 2.37 -12.46 34.26
CA TYR A 36 2.67 -13.88 34.07
C TYR A 36 3.97 -14.32 34.77
N GLY A 37 4.88 -13.41 35.08
CA GLY A 37 6.13 -13.71 35.77
C GLY A 37 7.24 -12.70 35.50
N LYS A 38 8.47 -13.00 35.93
CA LYS A 38 9.62 -12.11 35.69
C LYS A 38 10.30 -12.43 34.36
N VAL A 39 10.67 -11.38 33.62
CA VAL A 39 11.47 -11.46 32.39
C VAL A 39 12.76 -10.66 32.53
N ARG A 40 13.88 -11.19 32.03
CA ARG A 40 15.18 -10.53 31.97
C ARG A 40 15.50 -10.18 30.52
N GLY A 41 15.55 -8.89 30.21
CA GLY A 41 16.00 -8.37 28.92
C GLY A 41 17.52 -8.18 28.85
N ILE A 42 17.97 -7.47 27.83
CA ILE A 42 19.36 -7.06 27.61
C ILE A 42 19.42 -5.60 27.15
N ARG A 43 20.32 -4.79 27.72
CA ARG A 43 20.60 -3.43 27.25
C ARG A 43 21.54 -3.48 26.04
N LYS A 44 21.14 -2.83 24.94
CA LYS A 44 21.88 -2.77 23.66
C LYS A 44 22.17 -1.31 23.30
N ASP A 45 23.45 -1.00 23.13
CA ASP A 45 23.92 0.26 22.56
C ASP A 45 23.80 0.22 21.03
N LEU A 46 23.57 1.38 20.39
CA LEU A 46 23.33 1.47 18.95
C LEU A 46 24.58 1.96 18.20
N ASN A 47 24.68 1.60 16.91
CA ASN A 47 25.78 2.00 16.03
C ASN A 47 25.64 3.45 15.53
N ASN A 48 25.35 4.39 16.44
CA ASN A 48 25.11 5.79 16.16
C ASN A 48 25.30 6.64 17.42
N ASP A 49 26.29 7.53 17.44
CA ASP A 49 26.67 8.33 18.62
C ASP A 49 25.59 9.31 19.12
N ILE A 50 24.50 9.51 18.36
CA ILE A 50 23.40 10.42 18.70
C ILE A 50 22.22 9.68 19.35
N LEU A 51 22.11 8.35 19.16
CA LEU A 51 20.97 7.57 19.64
C LEU A 51 21.27 6.89 20.98
N GLY A 52 20.45 7.21 21.99
CA GLY A 52 20.47 6.52 23.28
C GLY A 52 20.23 5.01 23.17
N PRO A 53 20.78 4.20 24.09
CA PRO A 53 20.63 2.75 24.07
C PRO A 53 19.19 2.31 24.41
N VAL A 54 18.88 1.07 24.03
CA VAL A 54 17.57 0.44 24.28
C VAL A 54 17.67 -0.76 25.21
N GLU A 55 16.57 -1.12 25.86
CA GLU A 55 16.39 -2.42 26.48
C GLU A 55 15.58 -3.32 25.55
N GLN A 56 16.12 -4.50 25.25
CA GLN A 56 15.49 -5.51 24.40
C GLN A 56 14.97 -6.67 25.26
N TYR A 57 13.71 -7.01 25.09
CA TYR A 57 13.08 -8.20 25.67
C TYR A 57 12.59 -9.07 24.52
N LEU A 58 13.46 -9.97 24.05
CA LEU A 58 13.26 -10.81 22.86
C LEU A 58 12.70 -12.18 23.28
N GLY A 59 11.76 -12.75 22.51
CA GLY A 59 11.21 -14.08 22.80
C GLY A 59 10.30 -14.13 24.05
N VAL A 60 9.51 -13.08 24.30
CA VAL A 60 8.52 -13.04 25.39
C VAL A 60 7.23 -13.76 24.96
N PRO A 61 6.78 -14.83 25.65
CA PRO A 61 5.56 -15.54 25.28
C PRO A 61 4.32 -14.70 25.62
N TYR A 62 3.45 -14.49 24.63
CA TYR A 62 2.18 -13.78 24.81
C TYR A 62 0.95 -14.72 24.79
N ALA A 63 1.17 -16.00 24.47
CA ALA A 63 0.17 -17.07 24.43
C ALA A 63 0.80 -18.43 24.78
N THR A 64 -0.02 -19.44 25.06
CA THR A 64 0.40 -20.83 25.25
C THR A 64 0.63 -21.52 23.89
N ALA A 65 1.68 -22.35 23.80
CA ALA A 65 2.09 -23.03 22.56
C ALA A 65 0.92 -23.79 21.86
N PRO A 66 0.60 -23.49 20.59
CA PRO A 66 -0.57 -23.99 19.86
C PRO A 66 -0.37 -25.40 19.27
N ILE A 67 0.22 -26.29 20.08
CA ILE A 67 0.62 -27.65 19.70
C ILE A 67 -0.44 -28.70 20.07
N GLY A 68 -0.44 -29.84 19.37
CA GLY A 68 -1.37 -30.95 19.60
C GLY A 68 -2.83 -30.52 19.36
N GLU A 69 -3.70 -30.74 20.34
CA GLU A 69 -5.13 -30.37 20.26
C GLU A 69 -5.37 -28.86 20.09
N ARG A 70 -4.39 -28.01 20.43
CA ARG A 70 -4.45 -26.55 20.17
C ARG A 70 -4.07 -26.16 18.73
N ARG A 71 -3.61 -27.10 17.91
CA ARG A 71 -3.47 -26.85 16.47
C ARG A 71 -4.86 -26.71 15.85
N PHE A 72 -5.02 -25.66 15.05
CA PHE A 72 -6.32 -25.23 14.50
C PHE A 72 -7.35 -24.90 15.61
N GLN A 73 -6.89 -24.23 16.67
CA GLN A 73 -7.71 -23.61 17.72
C GLN A 73 -7.28 -22.16 17.99
N PRO A 74 -8.15 -21.32 18.57
CA PRO A 74 -7.76 -20.02 19.13
C PRO A 74 -6.58 -20.14 20.12
N PRO A 75 -5.74 -19.11 20.25
CA PRO A 75 -4.67 -19.10 21.24
C PRO A 75 -5.23 -18.95 22.67
N GLU A 76 -4.55 -19.55 23.63
CA GLU A 76 -4.80 -19.39 25.05
C GLU A 76 -3.76 -18.43 25.66
N ALA A 77 -4.10 -17.74 26.75
CA ALA A 77 -3.13 -16.95 27.51
C ALA A 77 -1.93 -17.82 27.99
N PRO A 78 -0.73 -17.24 28.19
CA PRO A 78 0.45 -18.01 28.57
C PRO A 78 0.38 -18.46 30.03
N GLY A 79 0.81 -19.69 30.33
CA GLY A 79 0.92 -20.16 31.71
C GLY A 79 1.97 -19.39 32.51
N SER A 80 1.63 -18.96 33.73
CA SER A 80 2.52 -18.17 34.60
C SER A 80 3.78 -18.94 35.06
N TRP A 81 4.88 -18.22 35.30
CA TRP A 81 6.16 -18.78 35.72
C TRP A 81 6.75 -18.07 36.96
N GLN A 82 7.37 -18.83 37.85
CA GLN A 82 7.93 -18.32 39.12
C GLN A 82 9.37 -17.78 38.98
N GLU A 83 10.20 -18.47 38.20
CA GLU A 83 11.61 -18.13 37.97
C GLU A 83 11.78 -16.94 37.01
N ILE A 84 12.95 -16.30 36.99
CA ILE A 84 13.22 -15.22 36.02
C ILE A 84 13.48 -15.83 34.64
N ARG A 85 12.53 -15.70 33.71
CA ARG A 85 12.69 -16.13 32.31
C ARG A 85 13.66 -15.19 31.58
N ASN A 86 14.68 -15.74 30.93
CA ASN A 86 15.52 -14.94 30.03
C ASN A 86 14.76 -14.61 28.74
N ALA A 87 14.80 -13.34 28.36
CA ALA A 87 14.23 -12.76 27.14
C ALA A 87 15.32 -11.97 26.39
N THR A 88 16.49 -12.60 26.19
CA THR A 88 17.70 -11.96 25.65
C THR A 88 18.00 -12.33 24.20
N HIS A 89 17.27 -13.29 23.64
CA HIS A 89 17.44 -13.85 22.30
C HIS A 89 16.07 -14.14 21.69
N PHE A 90 15.96 -14.10 20.36
CA PHE A 90 14.72 -14.45 19.67
C PHE A 90 14.30 -15.90 19.96
N ALA A 91 13.00 -16.10 20.14
CA ALA A 91 12.39 -17.43 20.14
C ALA A 91 12.26 -17.97 18.69
N PRO A 92 12.01 -19.28 18.51
CA PRO A 92 11.77 -19.85 17.19
C PRO A 92 10.64 -19.15 16.43
N VAL A 93 10.76 -19.07 15.10
CA VAL A 93 9.71 -18.54 14.23
C VAL A 93 8.63 -19.59 13.97
N CYS A 94 7.46 -19.14 13.51
CA CYS A 94 6.41 -20.06 13.09
C CYS A 94 6.79 -20.81 11.79
N PRO A 95 6.33 -22.06 11.60
CA PRO A 95 6.83 -22.91 10.52
C PRO A 95 6.41 -22.41 9.13
N GLN A 96 7.37 -22.37 8.20
CA GLN A 96 7.25 -21.75 6.88
C GLN A 96 8.32 -22.32 5.92
N ASN A 97 8.03 -22.38 4.61
CA ASN A 97 8.97 -22.91 3.62
C ASN A 97 9.45 -21.83 2.62
N VAL A 98 10.46 -21.06 3.01
CA VAL A 98 11.10 -20.04 2.16
C VAL A 98 12.00 -20.60 1.04
N HIS A 99 12.11 -21.93 0.92
CA HIS A 99 12.83 -22.60 -0.17
C HIS A 99 11.87 -23.30 -1.15
N GLY A 100 10.56 -23.06 -1.02
CA GLY A 100 9.53 -23.51 -1.95
C GLY A 100 9.27 -22.52 -3.08
N VAL A 101 8.13 -22.70 -3.77
CA VAL A 101 7.63 -21.71 -4.75
C VAL A 101 6.99 -20.55 -3.99
N LEU A 102 7.66 -19.40 -3.98
CA LEU A 102 7.18 -18.19 -3.30
C LEU A 102 6.27 -17.35 -4.22
N PRO A 103 5.25 -16.65 -3.68
CA PRO A 103 4.42 -15.73 -4.44
C PRO A 103 5.12 -14.36 -4.57
N GLU A 104 6.25 -14.30 -5.28
CA GLU A 104 7.15 -13.12 -5.33
C GLU A 104 6.44 -11.78 -5.62
N ILE A 105 5.40 -11.81 -6.46
CA ILE A 105 4.57 -10.65 -6.82
C ILE A 105 3.78 -10.03 -5.65
N MET A 106 3.71 -10.73 -4.50
CA MET A 106 3.10 -10.30 -3.24
C MET A 106 4.12 -10.06 -2.13
N LEU A 107 5.41 -10.26 -2.39
CA LEU A 107 6.48 -10.17 -1.40
C LEU A 107 7.24 -8.85 -1.51
N PRO A 108 7.79 -8.33 -0.40
CA PRO A 108 8.67 -7.17 -0.45
C PRO A 108 9.90 -7.46 -1.30
N VAL A 109 10.31 -6.50 -2.13
CA VAL A 109 11.44 -6.68 -3.06
C VAL A 109 12.74 -7.00 -2.31
N TRP A 110 12.96 -6.38 -1.14
CA TRP A 110 14.10 -6.69 -0.26
C TRP A 110 14.09 -8.11 0.33
N PHE A 111 12.94 -8.80 0.34
CA PHE A 111 12.83 -10.18 0.84
C PHE A 111 13.18 -11.20 -0.24
N THR A 112 12.72 -10.97 -1.47
CA THR A 112 12.96 -11.87 -2.61
C THR A 112 14.36 -11.68 -3.21
N ASP A 113 14.82 -10.44 -3.42
CA ASP A 113 16.15 -10.14 -3.95
C ASP A 113 17.30 -10.53 -2.98
N ASN A 114 16.99 -10.84 -1.72
CA ASN A 114 17.96 -11.17 -0.67
C ASN A 114 17.52 -12.38 0.19
N LEU A 115 16.96 -13.39 -0.47
CA LEU A 115 16.33 -14.56 0.16
C LEU A 115 17.26 -15.34 1.09
N ASP A 116 18.56 -15.43 0.79
CA ASP A 116 19.54 -16.10 1.65
C ASP A 116 19.68 -15.42 3.03
N ALA A 117 19.71 -14.08 3.07
CA ALA A 117 19.74 -13.34 4.33
C ALA A 117 18.41 -13.49 5.08
N ALA A 118 17.27 -13.35 4.38
CA ALA A 118 15.95 -13.56 4.96
C ALA A 118 15.79 -14.97 5.54
N ALA A 119 16.33 -15.99 4.88
CA ALA A 119 16.33 -17.37 5.34
C ALA A 119 17.03 -17.55 6.69
N THR A 120 18.11 -16.81 6.98
CA THR A 120 18.82 -16.91 8.27
C THR A 120 17.91 -16.63 9.48
N TYR A 121 16.98 -15.68 9.36
CA TYR A 121 16.01 -15.33 10.41
C TYR A 121 14.97 -16.43 10.65
N VAL A 122 14.78 -17.36 9.70
CA VAL A 122 13.73 -18.40 9.73
C VAL A 122 14.26 -19.83 9.72
N GLN A 123 15.56 -20.04 9.95
CA GLN A 123 16.16 -21.38 10.11
C GLN A 123 15.64 -22.11 11.36
N ASN A 124 15.41 -21.39 12.46
CA ASN A 124 14.96 -21.95 13.74
C ASN A 124 13.42 -21.89 13.86
N GLN A 125 12.75 -22.96 13.43
CA GLN A 125 11.27 -23.03 13.38
C GLN A 125 10.68 -23.97 14.43
N SER A 126 9.52 -23.59 14.98
CA SER A 126 8.72 -24.41 15.90
C SER A 126 7.24 -24.06 15.79
N GLU A 127 6.34 -24.99 16.11
CA GLU A 127 4.93 -24.65 16.35
C GLU A 127 4.73 -23.88 17.67
N ASP A 128 5.65 -24.03 18.63
CA ASP A 128 5.81 -23.12 19.76
C ASP A 128 6.54 -21.85 19.28
N CYS A 129 5.76 -20.91 18.71
CA CYS A 129 6.25 -19.68 18.09
C CYS A 129 5.50 -18.39 18.50
N LEU A 130 4.55 -18.46 19.44
CA LEU A 130 3.69 -17.33 19.85
C LEU A 130 4.43 -16.37 20.82
N TYR A 131 5.42 -15.69 20.25
CA TYR A 131 6.35 -14.81 20.94
C TYR A 131 6.35 -13.40 20.35
N LEU A 132 6.60 -12.42 21.21
CA LEU A 132 6.85 -11.03 20.83
C LEU A 132 8.18 -10.52 21.38
N ASN A 133 8.67 -9.45 20.78
CA ASN A 133 9.92 -8.79 21.09
C ASN A 133 9.62 -7.32 21.42
N ILE A 134 10.10 -6.82 22.55
CA ILE A 134 9.86 -5.45 23.03
C ILE A 134 11.17 -4.67 23.02
N TYR A 135 11.14 -3.47 22.43
CA TYR A 135 12.26 -2.53 22.34
C TYR A 135 11.88 -1.25 23.10
N VAL A 136 12.50 -1.04 24.26
CA VAL A 136 12.22 0.09 25.16
C VAL A 136 13.36 1.11 25.11
N PRO A 137 13.12 2.40 24.80
CA PRO A 137 14.17 3.41 24.81
C PRO A 137 14.50 3.82 26.25
N THR A 138 15.81 3.89 26.58
CA THR A 138 16.26 4.21 27.96
C THR A 138 16.24 5.70 28.31
N GLU A 139 15.95 6.58 27.35
CA GLU A 139 15.87 8.02 27.58
C GLU A 139 14.46 8.45 28.00
N ASP A 140 14.35 9.08 29.17
CA ASP A 140 13.16 9.82 29.58
C ASP A 140 13.09 11.15 28.81
N ASP A 141 11.94 11.48 28.21
CA ASP A 141 11.74 12.84 27.73
C ASP A 141 11.60 13.75 28.95
N ILE A 142 12.53 14.69 29.10
CA ILE A 142 12.52 15.71 30.14
C ILE A 142 11.23 16.55 30.09
N ARG A 143 10.57 16.61 28.92
CA ARG A 143 9.30 17.29 28.65
C ARG A 143 8.07 16.42 28.89
N ASP A 144 8.16 15.10 28.77
CA ASP A 144 7.04 14.18 29.04
C ASP A 144 7.44 12.97 29.89
N ARG A 145 7.09 13.02 31.18
CA ARG A 145 7.29 11.93 32.15
C ARG A 145 6.13 10.92 32.20
N ARG A 146 5.24 10.92 31.20
CA ARG A 146 4.17 9.92 31.08
C ARG A 146 4.74 8.59 30.60
N LYS A 147 3.90 7.56 30.67
CA LYS A 147 4.12 6.30 29.94
C LYS A 147 4.34 6.59 28.45
N LYS A 148 5.22 5.83 27.81
CA LYS A 148 5.60 6.00 26.40
C LYS A 148 4.52 5.40 25.47
N PRO A 149 4.21 6.00 24.31
CA PRO A 149 3.37 5.36 23.29
C PRO A 149 3.96 4.02 22.85
N VAL A 150 3.10 3.13 22.35
CA VAL A 150 3.46 1.78 21.93
C VAL A 150 3.15 1.59 20.45
N MET A 151 4.10 1.07 19.68
CA MET A 151 3.92 0.74 18.26
C MET A 151 4.12 -0.76 18.05
N LEU A 152 3.04 -1.50 17.78
CA LEU A 152 3.08 -2.94 17.48
C LEU A 152 3.18 -3.16 15.97
N PHE A 153 4.29 -3.76 15.52
CA PHE A 153 4.48 -4.17 14.14
C PHE A 153 3.94 -5.57 13.86
N ILE A 154 3.10 -5.66 12.84
CA ILE A 154 2.58 -6.90 12.24
C ILE A 154 3.25 -7.05 10.87
N HIS A 155 4.07 -8.09 10.71
CA HIS A 155 4.85 -8.31 9.49
C HIS A 155 3.99 -8.76 8.31
N GLY A 156 4.49 -8.54 7.09
CA GLY A 156 3.96 -9.12 5.85
C GLY A 156 4.56 -10.50 5.55
N GLY A 157 4.46 -10.93 4.28
CA GLY A 157 4.97 -12.23 3.81
C GLY A 157 3.87 -13.18 3.33
N SER A 158 2.96 -12.70 2.46
CA SER A 158 1.82 -13.44 1.86
C SER A 158 0.88 -14.22 2.82
N TYR A 159 0.99 -13.99 4.14
CA TYR A 159 0.48 -14.83 5.24
C TYR A 159 1.17 -16.20 5.40
N MET A 160 2.05 -16.60 4.48
CA MET A 160 2.72 -17.91 4.46
C MET A 160 4.13 -17.89 5.09
N GLU A 161 4.82 -16.75 5.03
CA GLU A 161 6.20 -16.57 5.51
C GLU A 161 6.42 -15.23 6.26
N GLY A 162 7.63 -15.02 6.76
CA GLY A 162 8.05 -13.84 7.51
C GLY A 162 8.21 -14.09 9.02
N SER A 163 8.72 -13.08 9.72
CA SER A 163 8.82 -13.06 11.19
C SER A 163 9.03 -11.65 11.72
N GLY A 164 8.44 -11.32 12.87
CA GLY A 164 8.75 -10.09 13.60
C GLY A 164 10.22 -9.97 14.03
N ASN A 165 10.99 -11.08 14.02
CA ASN A 165 12.41 -11.11 14.33
C ASN A 165 13.29 -10.42 13.25
N MET A 166 12.78 -10.26 12.03
CA MET A 166 13.49 -9.60 10.91
C MET A 166 13.62 -8.08 11.09
N PHE A 167 12.85 -7.48 12.00
CA PHE A 167 12.68 -6.04 12.13
C PHE A 167 13.24 -5.57 13.48
N ASP A 168 14.47 -5.03 13.50
CA ASP A 168 15.07 -4.47 14.72
C ASP A 168 14.43 -3.11 15.04
N GLY A 169 13.45 -3.12 15.96
CA GLY A 169 12.72 -1.93 16.39
C GLY A 169 13.55 -0.91 17.17
N SER A 170 14.83 -1.17 17.46
CA SER A 170 15.63 -0.35 18.37
C SER A 170 15.85 1.09 17.91
N VAL A 171 16.09 1.31 16.61
CA VAL A 171 16.35 2.67 16.10
C VAL A 171 15.06 3.50 16.14
N LEU A 172 13.94 2.95 15.68
CA LEU A 172 12.62 3.58 15.78
C LEU A 172 12.22 3.85 17.25
N ALA A 173 12.53 2.94 18.17
CA ALA A 173 12.27 3.13 19.59
C ALA A 173 13.10 4.29 20.18
N ALA A 174 14.42 4.29 19.95
CA ALA A 174 15.34 5.33 20.45
C ALA A 174 15.05 6.70 19.82
N TYR A 175 14.95 6.78 18.49
CA TYR A 175 14.65 8.01 17.76
C TYR A 175 13.27 8.57 18.11
N GLY A 176 12.26 7.69 18.14
CA GLY A 176 10.87 8.08 18.37
C GLY A 176 10.56 8.42 19.83
N ASN A 177 11.37 7.93 20.78
CA ASN A 177 11.03 7.79 22.19
C ASN A 177 9.64 7.11 22.39
N VAL A 178 9.47 5.98 21.72
CA VAL A 178 8.29 5.10 21.78
C VAL A 178 8.74 3.68 22.08
N ILE A 179 7.87 2.85 22.68
CA ILE A 179 8.14 1.41 22.77
C ILE A 179 7.74 0.78 21.44
N VAL A 180 8.67 0.12 20.76
CA VAL A 180 8.37 -0.68 19.58
C VAL A 180 8.20 -2.14 20.01
N VAL A 181 7.21 -2.81 19.45
CA VAL A 181 6.98 -4.25 19.65
C VAL A 181 6.92 -4.91 18.29
N THR A 182 7.57 -6.05 18.10
CA THR A 182 7.38 -6.92 16.94
C THR A 182 6.87 -8.28 17.40
N MET A 183 6.01 -8.93 16.63
CA MET A 183 5.44 -10.23 17.01
C MET A 183 5.55 -11.28 15.91
N ASN A 184 5.48 -12.55 16.31
CA ASN A 184 5.23 -13.68 15.41
C ASN A 184 3.79 -14.18 15.66
N TYR A 185 3.05 -14.51 14.59
CA TYR A 185 1.74 -15.16 14.63
C TYR A 185 1.76 -16.42 13.73
N ARG A 186 0.85 -17.38 13.92
CA ARG A 186 0.82 -18.59 13.08
C ARG A 186 0.61 -18.25 11.61
N LEU A 187 1.39 -18.89 10.74
CA LEU A 187 1.43 -18.66 9.30
C LEU A 187 0.80 -19.81 8.50
N GLY A 188 0.43 -19.51 7.27
CA GLY A 188 -0.08 -20.42 6.25
C GLY A 188 -1.11 -21.41 6.79
N VAL A 189 -0.87 -22.70 6.54
CA VAL A 189 -1.74 -23.80 7.00
C VAL A 189 -2.04 -23.72 8.50
N LEU A 190 -1.03 -23.44 9.33
CA LEU A 190 -1.18 -23.48 10.79
C LEU A 190 -1.95 -22.26 11.34
N GLY A 191 -1.87 -21.11 10.65
CA GLY A 191 -2.58 -19.89 10.99
C GLY A 191 -3.97 -19.77 10.38
N PHE A 192 -4.21 -20.42 9.24
CA PHE A 192 -5.32 -20.04 8.36
C PHE A 192 -6.03 -21.21 7.64
N LEU A 193 -5.74 -22.47 7.99
CA LEU A 193 -6.56 -23.59 7.52
C LEU A 193 -8.01 -23.44 7.99
N SER A 194 -8.96 -23.55 7.06
CA SER A 194 -10.39 -23.54 7.36
C SER A 194 -11.14 -24.58 6.54
N THR A 195 -12.12 -25.24 7.15
CA THR A 195 -13.05 -26.17 6.47
C THR A 195 -14.23 -25.45 5.85
N GLY A 196 -14.44 -24.16 6.13
CA GLY A 196 -15.69 -23.45 5.82
C GLY A 196 -16.87 -23.88 6.71
N ASP A 197 -16.59 -24.56 7.82
CA ASP A 197 -17.56 -24.99 8.83
C ASP A 197 -16.93 -24.94 10.24
N GLN A 198 -17.63 -25.46 11.26
CA GLN A 198 -17.18 -25.40 12.65
C GLN A 198 -16.01 -26.34 12.99
N SER A 199 -15.58 -27.23 12.08
CA SER A 199 -14.50 -28.21 12.33
C SER A 199 -13.12 -27.53 12.42
N ALA A 200 -12.90 -26.52 11.58
CA ALA A 200 -11.81 -25.57 11.66
C ALA A 200 -12.28 -24.25 11.04
N LYS A 201 -12.58 -23.23 11.88
CA LYS A 201 -13.07 -21.92 11.41
C LYS A 201 -12.06 -21.19 10.52
N GLY A 202 -10.78 -21.23 10.88
CA GLY A 202 -9.72 -20.39 10.31
C GLY A 202 -9.30 -19.26 11.25
N ASN A 203 -8.71 -18.21 10.68
CA ASN A 203 -8.34 -16.95 11.37
C ASN A 203 -7.46 -17.07 12.63
N TYR A 204 -6.83 -18.21 12.88
CA TYR A 204 -5.95 -18.43 14.03
C TYR A 204 -4.78 -17.44 14.10
N GLY A 205 -4.21 -17.06 12.95
CA GLY A 205 -3.17 -16.02 12.86
C GLY A 205 -3.65 -14.60 13.19
N LEU A 206 -4.94 -14.28 12.96
CA LEU A 206 -5.53 -13.02 13.43
C LEU A 206 -5.83 -13.06 14.93
N LEU A 207 -6.34 -14.20 15.41
CA LEU A 207 -6.57 -14.43 16.85
C LEU A 207 -5.26 -14.38 17.65
N ASP A 208 -4.14 -14.82 17.07
CA ASP A 208 -2.79 -14.66 17.62
C ASP A 208 -2.41 -13.18 17.77
N GLN A 209 -2.70 -12.34 16.77
CA GLN A 209 -2.46 -10.89 16.83
C GLN A 209 -3.36 -10.20 17.88
N ILE A 210 -4.62 -10.62 17.98
CA ILE A 210 -5.56 -10.17 19.02
C ILE A 210 -5.07 -10.57 20.42
N GLN A 211 -4.53 -11.79 20.59
CA GLN A 211 -3.99 -12.24 21.88
C GLN A 211 -2.69 -11.53 22.24
N ALA A 212 -1.83 -11.18 21.28
CA ALA A 212 -0.68 -10.31 21.52
C ALA A 212 -1.11 -8.90 21.95
N LEU A 213 -2.15 -8.34 21.33
CA LEU A 213 -2.75 -7.06 21.70
C LEU A 213 -3.35 -7.08 23.12
N ARG A 214 -4.07 -8.14 23.50
CA ARG A 214 -4.57 -8.35 24.88
C ARG A 214 -3.41 -8.40 25.88
N TRP A 215 -2.37 -9.18 25.58
CA TRP A 215 -1.17 -9.26 26.41
C TRP A 215 -0.48 -7.89 26.57
N LEU A 216 -0.40 -7.08 25.51
CA LEU A 216 0.17 -5.73 25.58
C LEU A 216 -0.68 -4.79 26.44
N ASN A 217 -2.00 -4.81 26.27
CA ASN A 217 -2.92 -3.99 27.07
C ASN A 217 -2.75 -4.27 28.58
N GLU A 218 -2.64 -5.56 28.95
CA GLU A 218 -2.36 -6.02 30.31
C GLU A 218 -0.95 -5.64 30.81
N ASN A 219 0.10 -5.83 30.00
CA ASN A 219 1.48 -5.94 30.50
C ASN A 219 2.42 -4.79 30.10
N ILE A 220 2.13 -4.03 29.04
CA ILE A 220 3.09 -3.03 28.52
C ILE A 220 3.34 -1.88 29.51
N GLY A 221 2.40 -1.65 30.42
CA GLY A 221 2.55 -0.73 31.56
C GLY A 221 3.73 -1.05 32.48
N HIS A 222 4.17 -2.30 32.56
CA HIS A 222 5.35 -2.70 33.35
C HIS A 222 6.69 -2.37 32.66
N PHE A 223 6.66 -2.14 31.35
CA PHE A 223 7.82 -1.71 30.54
C PHE A 223 7.86 -0.18 30.36
N GLY A 224 7.01 0.56 31.09
CA GLY A 224 6.84 2.01 30.93
C GLY A 224 5.93 2.43 29.78
N GLY A 225 5.25 1.49 29.13
CA GLY A 225 4.36 1.74 27.99
C GLY A 225 2.94 2.14 28.37
N ASP A 226 2.25 2.76 27.41
CA ASP A 226 0.92 3.33 27.58
C ASP A 226 -0.14 2.49 26.82
N PRO A 227 -0.98 1.69 27.52
CA PRO A 227 -2.00 0.86 26.88
C PRO A 227 -3.14 1.68 26.25
N GLU A 228 -3.28 2.96 26.63
CA GLU A 228 -4.21 3.92 26.02
C GLU A 228 -3.63 4.60 24.77
N ARG A 229 -2.38 4.29 24.39
CA ARG A 229 -1.71 4.77 23.16
C ARG A 229 -0.91 3.67 22.45
N ILE A 230 -1.58 2.54 22.21
CA ILE A 230 -1.15 1.48 21.31
C ILE A 230 -1.56 1.83 19.87
N THR A 231 -0.57 1.86 18.98
CA THR A 231 -0.71 1.99 17.53
C THR A 231 -0.29 0.67 16.88
N ILE A 232 -1.17 0.05 16.08
CA ILE A 232 -0.76 -1.09 15.24
C ILE A 232 -0.23 -0.58 13.90
N PHE A 233 0.84 -1.19 13.40
CA PHE A 233 1.36 -0.89 12.06
C PHE A 233 1.82 -2.15 11.34
N GLY A 234 1.74 -2.16 10.02
CA GLY A 234 2.13 -3.31 9.21
C GLY A 234 2.34 -2.93 7.74
N SER A 235 2.94 -3.84 6.97
CA SER A 235 3.18 -3.66 5.53
C SER A 235 2.75 -4.87 4.70
N GLY A 236 2.20 -4.65 3.51
CA GLY A 236 1.69 -5.70 2.63
C GLY A 236 0.59 -6.52 3.30
N ALA A 237 0.77 -7.84 3.39
CA ALA A 237 -0.13 -8.74 4.13
C ALA A 237 -0.31 -8.32 5.61
N GLY A 238 0.70 -7.70 6.23
CA GLY A 238 0.61 -7.15 7.59
C GLY A 238 -0.27 -5.90 7.68
N ALA A 239 -0.29 -5.07 6.63
CA ALA A 239 -1.22 -3.94 6.52
C ALA A 239 -2.66 -4.41 6.26
N ALA A 240 -2.83 -5.49 5.49
CA ALA A 240 -4.13 -6.15 5.36
C ALA A 240 -4.61 -6.75 6.69
N CYS A 241 -3.72 -7.37 7.49
CA CYS A 241 -4.01 -7.73 8.89
C CYS A 241 -4.46 -6.53 9.73
N VAL A 242 -3.74 -5.39 9.68
CA VAL A 242 -4.13 -4.16 10.39
C VAL A 242 -5.56 -3.72 10.02
N ASN A 243 -5.94 -3.76 8.74
CA ASN A 243 -7.29 -3.44 8.29
C ASN A 243 -8.34 -4.46 8.77
N LEU A 244 -8.02 -5.76 8.77
CA LEU A 244 -8.92 -6.80 9.27
C LEU A 244 -9.10 -6.71 10.80
N LEU A 245 -8.07 -6.29 11.54
CA LEU A 245 -8.18 -6.04 12.98
C LEU A 245 -9.05 -4.82 13.31
N ILE A 246 -9.04 -3.79 12.45
CA ILE A 246 -9.95 -2.64 12.55
C ILE A 246 -11.43 -3.07 12.42
N LEU A 247 -11.72 -4.00 11.51
CA LEU A 247 -13.05 -4.53 11.21
C LEU A 247 -13.49 -5.66 12.17
N SER A 248 -12.62 -6.07 13.11
CA SER A 248 -12.90 -7.20 14.00
C SER A 248 -13.37 -6.74 15.39
N HIS A 249 -14.59 -7.14 15.76
CA HIS A 249 -15.17 -6.89 17.08
C HIS A 249 -14.37 -7.51 18.24
N HIS A 250 -13.45 -8.44 17.95
CA HIS A 250 -12.53 -9.03 18.95
C HIS A 250 -11.37 -8.12 19.35
N SER A 251 -11.12 -7.05 18.56
CA SER A 251 -10.03 -6.09 18.74
C SER A 251 -10.42 -4.82 19.50
N GLU A 252 -11.70 -4.61 19.77
CA GLU A 252 -12.24 -3.35 20.30
C GLU A 252 -11.53 -2.90 21.57
N GLY A 253 -11.07 -1.64 21.59
CA GLY A 253 -10.39 -1.04 22.74
C GLY A 253 -8.96 -1.53 23.00
N LEU A 254 -8.44 -2.50 22.24
CA LEU A 254 -7.07 -3.02 22.44
C LEU A 254 -5.99 -2.11 21.84
N PHE A 255 -6.33 -1.30 20.85
CA PHE A 255 -5.49 -0.26 20.25
C PHE A 255 -6.35 0.98 19.93
N GLN A 256 -5.69 2.10 19.59
CA GLN A 256 -6.36 3.38 19.32
C GLN A 256 -6.05 3.94 17.93
N ARG A 257 -4.98 3.47 17.28
CA ARG A 257 -4.53 3.96 15.97
C ARG A 257 -4.00 2.84 15.08
N ALA A 258 -4.06 3.06 13.77
CA ALA A 258 -3.57 2.13 12.77
C ALA A 258 -2.67 2.80 11.73
N ILE A 259 -1.61 2.11 11.29
CA ILE A 259 -0.81 2.48 10.13
C ILE A 259 -0.79 1.32 9.13
N ALA A 260 -1.41 1.50 7.96
CA ALA A 260 -1.51 0.48 6.92
C ALA A 260 -0.62 0.86 5.72
N GLN A 261 0.57 0.25 5.64
CA GLN A 261 1.53 0.51 4.57
C GLN A 261 1.33 -0.48 3.42
N SER A 262 1.08 0.01 2.21
CA SER A 262 1.12 -0.82 0.99
C SER A 262 0.22 -2.08 1.07
N GLY A 263 -0.98 -1.96 1.64
CA GLY A 263 -1.95 -3.06 1.73
C GLY A 263 -3.28 -2.66 2.38
N SER A 264 -4.36 -3.36 2.02
CA SER A 264 -5.72 -3.17 2.51
C SER A 264 -6.45 -4.51 2.65
N ALA A 265 -7.57 -4.56 3.38
CA ALA A 265 -8.41 -5.76 3.49
C ALA A 265 -9.18 -6.12 2.19
N ILE A 266 -9.29 -5.21 1.23
CA ILE A 266 -10.10 -5.39 -0.01
C ILE A 266 -9.27 -5.65 -1.29
N SER A 267 -7.98 -5.99 -1.16
CA SER A 267 -7.18 -6.50 -2.29
C SER A 267 -7.49 -7.99 -2.55
N SER A 268 -7.38 -8.47 -3.79
CA SER A 268 -7.76 -9.84 -4.21
C SER A 268 -7.10 -11.00 -3.45
N TRP A 269 -6.00 -10.70 -2.76
CA TRP A 269 -5.20 -11.63 -1.97
C TRP A 269 -5.37 -11.49 -0.45
N SER A 270 -6.18 -10.54 0.03
CA SER A 270 -6.30 -10.26 1.47
C SER A 270 -7.25 -11.20 2.20
N VAL A 271 -8.16 -11.85 1.46
CA VAL A 271 -9.14 -12.82 1.98
C VAL A 271 -9.23 -14.04 1.05
N ASN A 272 -9.31 -15.22 1.64
CA ASN A 272 -9.51 -16.49 0.96
C ASN A 272 -11.00 -16.84 0.93
N TYR A 273 -11.66 -16.62 -0.20
CA TYR A 273 -13.06 -16.96 -0.41
C TYR A 273 -13.32 -18.45 -0.73
N ARG A 274 -12.30 -19.32 -0.71
CA ARG A 274 -12.41 -20.75 -1.05
C ARG A 274 -11.64 -21.70 -0.11
N PRO A 275 -11.66 -21.51 1.23
CA PRO A 275 -10.78 -22.24 2.15
C PRO A 275 -10.99 -23.76 2.12
N MET A 276 -12.25 -24.21 2.08
CA MET A 276 -12.60 -25.63 1.98
C MET A 276 -11.95 -26.33 0.76
N MET A 277 -11.73 -25.61 -0.34
CA MET A 277 -11.09 -26.16 -1.54
C MET A 277 -9.62 -26.48 -1.27
N TYR A 278 -8.86 -25.51 -0.76
CA TYR A 278 -7.43 -25.67 -0.49
C TYR A 278 -7.17 -26.65 0.66
N THR A 279 -7.96 -26.58 1.74
CA THR A 279 -7.95 -27.58 2.83
C THR A 279 -8.17 -29.00 2.30
N LYS A 280 -9.11 -29.21 1.36
CA LYS A 280 -9.34 -30.53 0.73
C LYS A 280 -8.26 -30.92 -0.28
N ILE A 281 -7.46 -29.99 -0.83
CA ILE A 281 -6.28 -30.33 -1.65
C ILE A 281 -5.13 -30.78 -0.74
N LEU A 282 -4.83 -30.02 0.31
CA LEU A 282 -3.83 -30.34 1.32
C LEU A 282 -4.10 -31.70 1.97
N ALA A 283 -5.33 -31.93 2.45
CA ALA A 283 -5.72 -33.18 3.09
C ALA A 283 -5.51 -34.40 2.18
N ARG A 284 -5.74 -34.26 0.87
CA ARG A 284 -5.42 -35.31 -0.11
C ARG A 284 -3.91 -35.50 -0.29
N LYS A 285 -3.10 -34.43 -0.40
CA LYS A 285 -1.63 -34.54 -0.52
C LYS A 285 -1.00 -35.25 0.69
N VAL A 286 -1.52 -35.04 1.91
CA VAL A 286 -0.95 -35.64 3.14
C VAL A 286 -1.61 -36.97 3.57
N GLY A 287 -2.60 -37.46 2.82
CA GLY A 287 -3.27 -38.76 3.07
C GLY A 287 -4.45 -38.74 4.06
N CYS A 288 -4.95 -37.56 4.44
CA CYS A 288 -6.12 -37.39 5.31
C CYS A 288 -7.43 -37.40 4.50
N THR A 289 -7.78 -38.56 3.92
CA THR A 289 -8.93 -38.70 3.00
C THR A 289 -10.24 -39.05 3.71
N HIS A 290 -10.52 -38.44 4.86
CA HIS A 290 -11.77 -38.65 5.59
C HIS A 290 -12.95 -37.95 4.90
N GLY A 291 -14.15 -38.53 5.00
CA GLY A 291 -15.38 -37.96 4.45
C GLY A 291 -16.00 -36.89 5.35
N ASP A 292 -15.86 -37.08 6.66
CA ASP A 292 -16.24 -36.10 7.69
C ASP A 292 -15.14 -35.03 7.88
N MET A 293 -15.53 -33.79 8.16
CA MET A 293 -14.60 -32.67 8.29
C MET A 293 -13.90 -32.61 9.65
N ALA A 294 -14.51 -33.09 10.75
CA ALA A 294 -13.85 -33.17 12.04
C ALA A 294 -12.80 -34.30 12.04
N GLU A 295 -13.14 -35.48 11.53
CA GLU A 295 -12.15 -36.57 11.36
C GLU A 295 -10.97 -36.14 10.46
N LEU A 296 -11.24 -35.36 9.40
CA LEU A 296 -10.22 -34.81 8.51
C LEU A 296 -9.29 -33.86 9.26
N VAL A 297 -9.83 -32.91 10.05
CA VAL A 297 -9.01 -31.97 10.83
C VAL A 297 -8.24 -32.71 11.92
N ASP A 298 -8.80 -33.72 12.58
CA ASP A 298 -8.08 -34.55 13.56
C ASP A 298 -6.97 -35.39 12.92
N CYS A 299 -7.13 -35.82 11.67
CA CYS A 299 -6.03 -36.40 10.91
C CYS A 299 -4.91 -35.37 10.66
N LEU A 300 -5.26 -34.14 10.30
CA LEU A 300 -4.29 -33.04 10.11
C LEU A 300 -3.61 -32.61 11.42
N ARG A 301 -4.30 -32.64 12.57
CA ARG A 301 -3.68 -32.40 13.91
C ARG A 301 -2.59 -33.42 14.23
N ARG A 302 -2.73 -34.66 13.76
CA ARG A 302 -1.77 -35.76 13.99
C ARG A 302 -0.57 -35.78 13.02
N LYS A 303 -0.52 -34.88 12.04
CA LYS A 303 0.65 -34.70 11.15
C LYS A 303 1.78 -33.93 11.82
N SER A 304 3.02 -34.14 11.37
CA SER A 304 4.10 -33.19 11.65
C SER A 304 3.85 -31.87 10.91
N PHE A 305 4.33 -30.74 11.43
CA PHE A 305 4.15 -29.45 10.74
C PHE A 305 4.82 -29.43 9.36
N ARG A 306 5.95 -30.11 9.19
CA ARG A 306 6.67 -30.24 7.91
C ARG A 306 5.81 -30.93 6.85
N GLU A 307 5.17 -32.06 7.18
CA GLU A 307 4.22 -32.72 6.28
C GLU A 307 3.08 -31.81 5.80
N LEU A 308 2.73 -30.76 6.55
CA LEU A 308 1.67 -29.81 6.20
C LEU A 308 2.20 -28.58 5.43
N VAL A 309 3.33 -28.00 5.87
CA VAL A 309 3.89 -26.74 5.38
C VAL A 309 4.73 -26.94 4.11
N ASP A 310 5.40 -28.08 3.97
CA ASP A 310 6.23 -28.38 2.79
C ASP A 310 5.38 -28.79 1.56
N GLN A 311 4.05 -28.66 1.65
CA GLN A 311 3.11 -29.00 0.58
C GLN A 311 2.93 -27.81 -0.37
N ASP A 312 3.37 -27.99 -1.61
CA ASP A 312 2.99 -27.13 -2.73
C ASP A 312 1.46 -27.06 -2.89
N ILE A 313 0.84 -25.93 -2.59
CA ILE A 313 -0.62 -25.70 -2.76
C ILE A 313 -0.81 -24.38 -3.52
N GLN A 314 -0.69 -24.43 -4.84
CA GLN A 314 -0.86 -23.25 -5.68
C GLN A 314 -2.30 -22.73 -5.67
N PRO A 315 -2.53 -21.44 -5.34
CA PRO A 315 -3.81 -20.78 -5.50
C PRO A 315 -4.08 -20.39 -6.97
N ALA A 316 -5.27 -19.83 -7.23
CA ALA A 316 -5.46 -19.00 -8.41
C ALA A 316 -4.49 -17.79 -8.38
N ARG A 317 -4.00 -17.33 -9.54
CA ARG A 317 -3.04 -16.21 -9.59
C ARG A 317 -3.66 -14.96 -8.94
N TYR A 318 -2.83 -14.21 -8.21
CA TYR A 318 -3.22 -13.02 -7.42
C TYR A 318 -4.23 -13.27 -6.28
N HIS A 319 -4.43 -14.53 -5.88
CA HIS A 319 -5.23 -14.94 -4.73
C HIS A 319 -4.39 -15.80 -3.77
N ILE A 320 -4.90 -16.07 -2.57
CA ILE A 320 -4.24 -16.85 -1.52
C ILE A 320 -4.86 -18.24 -1.31
N ALA A 321 -4.04 -19.22 -0.91
CA ALA A 321 -4.48 -20.58 -0.58
C ALA A 321 -4.82 -20.74 0.92
N PHE A 322 -4.03 -20.11 1.79
CA PHE A 322 -4.22 -20.04 3.23
C PHE A 322 -3.91 -18.62 3.71
N GLY A 323 -4.91 -17.97 4.31
CA GLY A 323 -4.88 -16.60 4.82
C GLY A 323 -6.26 -16.27 5.40
N PRO A 324 -6.56 -15.01 5.76
CA PRO A 324 -7.83 -14.64 6.37
C PRO A 324 -9.07 -15.13 5.63
N VAL A 325 -10.13 -15.47 6.37
CA VAL A 325 -11.41 -15.95 5.82
C VAL A 325 -12.57 -15.18 6.46
N VAL A 326 -13.66 -14.97 5.72
CA VAL A 326 -14.94 -14.56 6.34
C VAL A 326 -15.49 -15.76 7.10
N ASP A 327 -15.50 -15.68 8.44
CA ASP A 327 -15.91 -16.77 9.34
C ASP A 327 -17.18 -16.47 10.14
N GLY A 328 -17.73 -15.25 10.00
CA GLY A 328 -18.89 -14.79 10.76
C GLY A 328 -18.59 -14.46 12.23
N ASP A 329 -17.32 -14.29 12.59
CA ASP A 329 -16.88 -14.16 13.99
C ASP A 329 -15.70 -13.19 14.13
N VAL A 330 -14.51 -13.58 13.66
CA VAL A 330 -13.31 -12.73 13.63
C VAL A 330 -13.37 -11.75 12.46
N VAL A 331 -13.89 -12.21 11.31
CA VAL A 331 -14.21 -11.40 10.13
C VAL A 331 -15.70 -11.63 9.83
N PRO A 332 -16.60 -10.73 10.31
CA PRO A 332 -18.04 -10.99 10.33
C PRO A 332 -18.73 -11.14 8.96
N ASP A 333 -18.30 -10.35 7.97
CA ASP A 333 -18.78 -10.36 6.59
C ASP A 333 -17.61 -9.96 5.66
N ASP A 334 -17.85 -9.81 4.36
CA ASP A 334 -16.87 -9.31 3.39
C ASP A 334 -16.30 -7.94 3.83
N PRO A 335 -14.96 -7.74 3.84
CA PRO A 335 -14.37 -6.48 4.28
C PRO A 335 -14.82 -5.24 3.49
N GLU A 336 -15.19 -5.36 2.22
CA GLU A 336 -15.73 -4.23 1.47
C GLU A 336 -17.15 -3.88 1.96
N ILE A 337 -17.99 -4.89 2.24
CA ILE A 337 -19.33 -4.69 2.80
C ILE A 337 -19.23 -4.02 4.18
N LEU A 338 -18.35 -4.50 5.06
CA LEU A 338 -18.12 -3.91 6.39
C LEU A 338 -17.64 -2.45 6.29
N MET A 339 -16.68 -2.15 5.41
CA MET A 339 -16.22 -0.78 5.19
C MET A 339 -17.29 0.13 4.56
N GLN A 340 -18.15 -0.39 3.68
CA GLN A 340 -19.27 0.36 3.08
C GLN A 340 -20.39 0.65 4.09
N GLN A 341 -20.63 -0.25 5.05
CA GLN A 341 -21.63 -0.07 6.12
C GLN A 341 -21.12 0.85 7.26
N GLY A 342 -19.80 0.98 7.41
CA GLY A 342 -19.19 1.72 8.52
C GLY A 342 -19.02 0.87 9.78
N GLU A 343 -18.99 -0.46 9.64
CA GLU A 343 -18.81 -1.43 10.73
C GLU A 343 -17.32 -1.55 11.12
N PHE A 344 -16.74 -0.40 11.49
CA PHE A 344 -15.41 -0.26 12.08
C PHE A 344 -15.44 0.79 13.20
N LEU A 345 -14.62 0.61 14.24
CA LEU A 345 -14.46 1.66 15.23
C LEU A 345 -13.69 2.87 14.65
N ASN A 346 -13.98 4.05 15.18
CA ASN A 346 -13.46 5.32 14.67
C ASN A 346 -12.00 5.59 15.10
N TYR A 347 -11.07 4.78 14.60
CA TYR A 347 -9.62 4.91 14.86
C TYR A 347 -8.99 6.07 14.07
N ASP A 348 -7.90 6.66 14.58
CA ASP A 348 -6.99 7.43 13.71
C ASP A 348 -6.30 6.44 12.74
N ILE A 349 -6.26 6.76 11.43
CA ILE A 349 -5.59 5.90 10.43
C ILE A 349 -4.62 6.68 9.52
N LEU A 350 -3.40 6.17 9.39
CA LEU A 350 -2.41 6.60 8.41
C LEU A 350 -2.22 5.47 7.40
N LEU A 351 -2.31 5.75 6.10
CA LEU A 351 -2.14 4.74 5.07
C LEU A 351 -1.53 5.30 3.79
N GLY A 352 -1.02 4.43 2.94
CA GLY A 352 -0.38 4.84 1.70
C GLY A 352 0.21 3.69 0.92
N VAL A 353 0.84 4.03 -0.20
CA VAL A 353 1.36 3.10 -1.22
C VAL A 353 2.66 3.63 -1.81
N ASN A 354 3.47 2.74 -2.35
CA ASN A 354 4.70 3.07 -3.06
C ASN A 354 4.38 3.39 -4.54
N GLN A 355 5.27 4.12 -5.21
CA GLN A 355 5.03 4.64 -6.57
C GLN A 355 4.80 3.55 -7.64
N GLY A 356 5.42 2.37 -7.45
CA GLY A 356 5.51 1.29 -8.41
C GLY A 356 5.57 -0.09 -7.75
N GLU A 357 4.68 -0.33 -6.78
CA GLU A 357 4.52 -1.59 -6.02
C GLU A 357 4.72 -2.85 -6.88
N GLY A 358 4.08 -2.88 -8.06
CA GLY A 358 4.04 -4.02 -8.98
C GLY A 358 5.30 -4.31 -9.79
N LEU A 359 6.50 -4.03 -9.27
CA LEU A 359 7.78 -4.31 -9.98
C LEU A 359 7.88 -5.77 -10.44
N LYS A 360 7.64 -6.73 -9.52
CA LYS A 360 7.64 -8.17 -9.79
C LYS A 360 6.50 -8.67 -10.72
N PHE A 361 5.66 -7.78 -11.25
CA PHE A 361 4.73 -8.10 -12.36
C PHE A 361 5.38 -7.99 -13.74
N VAL A 362 6.50 -7.27 -13.86
CA VAL A 362 7.20 -7.00 -15.12
C VAL A 362 8.67 -7.44 -15.13
N ASP A 363 9.21 -7.94 -14.02
CA ASP A 363 10.60 -8.46 -13.94
C ASP A 363 10.87 -9.58 -14.97
N ASP A 364 9.91 -10.49 -15.19
CA ASP A 364 9.95 -11.56 -16.21
C ASP A 364 10.19 -11.05 -17.66
N SER A 365 10.10 -9.74 -17.91
CA SER A 365 10.36 -9.14 -19.23
C SER A 365 11.83 -8.77 -19.44
N GLU A 366 12.74 -9.69 -19.12
CA GLU A 366 14.20 -9.49 -19.19
C GLU A 366 14.68 -8.95 -20.54
N GLY A 367 15.06 -7.66 -20.55
CA GLY A 367 15.68 -6.99 -21.68
C GLY A 367 15.70 -5.46 -21.53
N GLU A 368 16.81 -4.83 -21.95
CA GLU A 368 16.88 -3.36 -22.04
C GLU A 368 15.86 -2.79 -23.03
N ASP A 369 15.43 -3.59 -24.02
CA ASP A 369 14.46 -3.23 -25.06
C ASP A 369 13.03 -2.96 -24.55
N GLY A 370 12.71 -3.32 -23.30
CA GLY A 370 11.39 -3.11 -22.69
C GLY A 370 10.26 -3.98 -23.29
N ILE A 371 9.01 -3.61 -23.00
CA ILE A 371 7.86 -4.49 -23.29
C ILE A 371 7.36 -4.34 -24.73
N SER A 372 7.28 -5.46 -25.45
CA SER A 372 6.68 -5.53 -26.79
C SER A 372 5.15 -5.42 -26.74
N ALA A 373 4.52 -4.92 -27.80
CA ALA A 373 3.06 -4.77 -27.85
C ALA A 373 2.32 -6.13 -27.68
N ALA A 374 2.88 -7.22 -28.21
CA ALA A 374 2.32 -8.56 -28.05
C ALA A 374 2.41 -9.08 -26.60
N SER A 375 3.52 -8.78 -25.89
CA SER A 375 3.67 -9.11 -24.47
C SER A 375 2.70 -8.29 -23.61
N PHE A 376 2.56 -6.99 -23.90
CA PHE A 376 1.60 -6.10 -23.23
C PHE A 376 0.15 -6.63 -23.35
N ASP A 377 -0.30 -6.92 -24.58
CA ASP A 377 -1.64 -7.47 -24.84
C ASP A 377 -1.86 -8.83 -24.14
N TYR A 378 -0.86 -9.71 -24.18
CA TYR A 378 -0.92 -11.03 -23.54
C TYR A 378 -1.01 -10.92 -22.01
N THR A 379 -0.19 -10.08 -21.39
CA THR A 379 -0.16 -9.92 -19.93
C THR A 379 -1.42 -9.24 -19.39
N ILE A 380 -2.00 -8.27 -20.12
CA ILE A 380 -3.31 -7.70 -19.75
C ILE A 380 -4.43 -8.74 -19.91
N SER A 381 -4.39 -9.57 -20.95
CA SER A 381 -5.35 -10.66 -21.13
C SER A 381 -5.30 -11.64 -19.95
N ASN A 382 -4.10 -12.14 -19.62
CA ASN A 382 -3.85 -12.99 -18.45
C ASN A 382 -4.31 -12.35 -17.13
N PHE A 383 -4.09 -11.05 -16.95
CA PHE A 383 -4.53 -10.32 -15.76
C PHE A 383 -6.06 -10.36 -15.62
N VAL A 384 -6.79 -10.03 -16.70
CA VAL A 384 -8.26 -10.06 -16.72
C VAL A 384 -8.80 -11.48 -16.54
N ASP A 385 -8.17 -12.47 -17.16
CA ASP A 385 -8.54 -13.89 -17.06
C ASP A 385 -8.52 -14.43 -15.63
N ASN A 386 -7.49 -14.07 -14.85
CA ASN A 386 -7.28 -14.57 -13.49
C ASN A 386 -8.12 -13.85 -12.42
N LEU A 387 -8.49 -12.58 -12.63
CA LEU A 387 -9.26 -11.80 -11.67
C LEU A 387 -10.77 -11.82 -11.93
N TYR A 388 -11.21 -11.61 -13.18
CA TYR A 388 -12.63 -11.39 -13.47
C TYR A 388 -13.39 -12.63 -13.96
N GLY A 389 -12.69 -13.72 -14.34
CA GLY A 389 -13.22 -15.09 -14.45
C GLY A 389 -14.22 -15.38 -15.58
N TYR A 390 -15.34 -14.63 -15.66
CA TYR A 390 -16.49 -14.89 -16.52
C TYR A 390 -16.22 -14.57 -18.00
N PRO A 391 -16.30 -15.55 -18.93
CA PRO A 391 -15.80 -15.41 -20.29
C PRO A 391 -16.48 -14.31 -21.11
N ASP A 392 -17.81 -14.18 -21.01
CA ASP A 392 -18.60 -13.31 -21.89
C ASP A 392 -18.44 -11.79 -21.62
N VAL A 393 -17.79 -11.43 -20.50
CA VAL A 393 -17.47 -10.04 -20.12
C VAL A 393 -16.02 -9.66 -20.45
N LYS A 394 -15.13 -10.64 -20.66
CA LYS A 394 -13.68 -10.42 -20.73
C LYS A 394 -13.29 -9.49 -21.85
N ASP A 395 -13.91 -9.59 -23.01
CA ASP A 395 -13.52 -8.85 -24.21
C ASP A 395 -13.70 -7.34 -24.05
N ILE A 396 -14.80 -6.90 -23.44
CA ILE A 396 -15.06 -5.48 -23.17
C ILE A 396 -14.09 -4.98 -22.09
N LEU A 397 -13.93 -5.72 -20.99
CA LEU A 397 -13.00 -5.33 -19.92
C LEU A 397 -11.55 -5.28 -20.40
N ARG A 398 -11.07 -6.31 -21.10
CA ARG A 398 -9.73 -6.43 -21.67
C ARG A 398 -9.39 -5.27 -22.60
N GLU A 399 -10.22 -4.99 -23.61
CA GLU A 399 -9.94 -3.90 -24.54
C GLU A 399 -10.09 -2.51 -23.88
N THR A 400 -10.97 -2.36 -22.88
CA THR A 400 -11.06 -1.11 -22.09
C THR A 400 -9.82 -0.92 -21.21
N ILE A 401 -9.33 -1.96 -20.53
CA ILE A 401 -8.11 -1.91 -19.71
C ILE A 401 -6.89 -1.62 -20.60
N LYS A 402 -6.75 -2.32 -21.73
CA LYS A 402 -5.71 -2.03 -22.74
C LYS A 402 -5.77 -0.58 -23.21
N PHE A 403 -6.96 -0.06 -23.53
CA PHE A 403 -7.14 1.33 -23.93
C PHE A 403 -6.72 2.31 -22.82
N MET A 404 -7.10 2.04 -21.57
CA MET A 404 -6.80 2.89 -20.42
C MET A 404 -5.33 2.86 -19.98
N TYR A 405 -4.57 1.81 -20.29
CA TYR A 405 -3.14 1.69 -19.97
C TYR A 405 -2.21 1.81 -21.18
N THR A 406 -2.74 2.16 -22.36
CA THR A 406 -1.91 2.61 -23.50
C THR A 406 -1.62 4.10 -23.36
N ASP A 407 -0.34 4.51 -23.41
CA ASP A 407 -0.01 5.93 -23.64
C ASP A 407 -0.26 6.27 -25.12
N TRP A 408 -1.41 6.86 -25.41
CA TRP A 408 -1.79 7.25 -26.78
C TRP A 408 -0.94 8.40 -27.35
N ALA A 409 -0.13 9.07 -26.53
CA ALA A 409 0.84 10.08 -26.97
C ALA A 409 2.23 9.51 -27.29
N ASP A 410 2.52 8.24 -26.94
CA ASP A 410 3.79 7.56 -27.22
C ASP A 410 3.61 6.02 -27.34
N ARG A 411 2.56 5.60 -28.05
CA ARG A 411 2.02 4.21 -28.09
C ARG A 411 3.08 3.14 -28.39
N ASP A 412 4.02 3.46 -29.28
CA ASP A 412 4.96 2.49 -29.83
C ASP A 412 6.20 2.29 -28.94
N ASN A 413 6.41 3.15 -27.94
CA ASN A 413 7.49 3.07 -26.95
C ASN A 413 7.34 1.86 -25.99
N SER A 414 8.39 1.03 -25.90
CA SER A 414 8.45 -0.18 -25.09
C SER A 414 8.76 0.06 -23.61
N ASP A 415 9.56 1.07 -23.28
CA ASP A 415 9.74 1.54 -21.89
C ASP A 415 8.41 2.07 -21.33
N MET A 416 7.66 2.82 -22.14
CA MET A 416 6.36 3.34 -21.71
C MET A 416 5.37 2.20 -21.46
N ARG A 417 5.32 1.17 -22.32
CA ARG A 417 4.53 -0.04 -22.05
C ARG A 417 4.98 -0.81 -20.80
N ARG A 418 6.28 -0.84 -20.48
CA ARG A 418 6.77 -1.40 -19.20
C ARG A 418 6.21 -0.61 -18.01
N LYS A 419 6.30 0.73 -18.07
CA LYS A 419 5.77 1.62 -17.02
C LYS A 419 4.25 1.55 -16.88
N THR A 420 3.49 1.49 -17.97
CA THR A 420 2.02 1.42 -17.88
C THR A 420 1.51 0.04 -17.48
N LEU A 421 2.24 -1.05 -17.76
CA LEU A 421 1.89 -2.39 -17.28
C LEU A 421 2.20 -2.58 -15.78
N LEU A 422 3.35 -2.07 -15.32
CA LEU A 422 3.67 -1.98 -13.88
C LEU A 422 2.64 -1.11 -13.14
N ALA A 423 2.27 0.03 -13.75
CA ALA A 423 1.21 0.91 -13.24
C ALA A 423 -0.15 0.21 -13.13
N LEU A 424 -0.57 -0.55 -14.14
CA LEU A 424 -1.84 -1.29 -14.14
C LEU A 424 -1.97 -2.20 -12.91
N PHE A 425 -0.93 -2.97 -12.61
CA PHE A 425 -0.92 -3.89 -11.49
C PHE A 425 -0.82 -3.16 -10.14
N THR A 426 0.02 -2.13 -10.07
CA THR A 426 0.12 -1.21 -8.92
C THR A 426 -1.24 -0.57 -8.60
N ASP A 427 -1.93 -0.05 -9.63
CA ASP A 427 -3.20 0.66 -9.51
C ASP A 427 -4.33 -0.25 -9.03
N HIS A 428 -4.45 -1.47 -9.57
CA HIS A 428 -5.52 -2.40 -9.17
C HIS A 428 -5.28 -3.03 -7.80
N GLN A 429 -4.06 -3.53 -7.54
CA GLN A 429 -3.80 -4.34 -6.34
C GLN A 429 -3.57 -3.51 -5.07
N TRP A 430 -3.06 -2.28 -5.19
CA TRP A 430 -2.70 -1.43 -4.05
C TRP A 430 -3.39 -0.07 -4.07
N VAL A 431 -3.28 0.72 -5.16
CA VAL A 431 -3.72 2.13 -5.14
C VAL A 431 -5.24 2.25 -4.99
N ALA A 432 -6.02 1.54 -5.81
CA ALA A 432 -7.48 1.62 -5.74
C ALA A 432 -8.04 1.08 -4.40
N PRO A 433 -7.61 -0.09 -3.88
CA PRO A 433 -7.93 -0.54 -2.52
C PRO A 433 -7.57 0.47 -1.43
N ALA A 434 -6.35 1.03 -1.43
CA ALA A 434 -5.92 1.98 -0.41
C ALA A 434 -6.74 3.29 -0.45
N VAL A 435 -7.05 3.81 -1.65
CA VAL A 435 -7.85 5.04 -1.78
C VAL A 435 -9.33 4.78 -1.47
N ALA A 436 -9.88 3.60 -1.75
CA ALA A 436 -11.22 3.20 -1.33
C ALA A 436 -11.33 3.11 0.20
N THR A 437 -10.39 2.43 0.86
CA THR A 437 -10.27 2.39 2.33
C THR A 437 -10.14 3.79 2.93
N ALA A 438 -9.26 4.64 2.39
CA ALA A 438 -9.08 6.02 2.84
C ALA A 438 -10.35 6.87 2.68
N LYS A 439 -11.08 6.69 1.57
CA LYS A 439 -12.37 7.36 1.31
C LYS A 439 -13.42 6.96 2.34
N LEU A 440 -13.62 5.66 2.56
CA LEU A 440 -14.65 5.14 3.47
C LEU A 440 -14.37 5.57 4.91
N HIS A 441 -13.14 5.44 5.40
CA HIS A 441 -12.76 5.97 6.71
C HIS A 441 -13.03 7.49 6.86
N ALA A 442 -12.70 8.29 5.84
CA ALA A 442 -12.96 9.74 5.88
C ALA A 442 -14.46 10.08 5.80
N GLU A 443 -15.28 9.27 5.14
CA GLU A 443 -16.74 9.45 5.05
C GLU A 443 -17.45 9.11 6.37
N PHE A 444 -16.95 8.11 7.10
CA PHE A 444 -17.36 7.79 8.48
C PHE A 444 -16.62 8.61 9.57
N GLN A 445 -16.01 9.74 9.19
CA GLN A 445 -15.39 10.75 10.08
C GLN A 445 -14.13 10.31 10.84
N SER A 446 -13.43 9.27 10.40
CA SER A 446 -12.11 8.90 10.92
C SER A 446 -11.03 9.92 10.52
N PRO A 447 -10.08 10.26 11.40
CA PRO A 447 -8.91 11.05 11.03
C PRO A 447 -7.96 10.25 10.11
N VAL A 448 -8.06 10.51 8.80
CA VAL A 448 -7.23 9.86 7.77
C VAL A 448 -6.03 10.72 7.37
N TYR A 449 -4.86 10.10 7.23
CA TYR A 449 -3.68 10.68 6.57
C TYR A 449 -3.18 9.76 5.45
N PHE A 450 -3.15 10.26 4.21
CA PHE A 450 -2.68 9.48 3.07
C PHE A 450 -1.24 9.87 2.67
N TYR A 451 -0.38 8.90 2.33
CA TYR A 451 0.93 9.14 1.73
C TYR A 451 1.14 8.39 0.42
N THR A 452 2.13 8.83 -0.35
CA THR A 452 2.68 8.07 -1.48
C THR A 452 4.20 8.12 -1.49
N PHE A 453 4.86 6.96 -1.48
CA PHE A 453 6.31 6.84 -1.34
C PHE A 453 7.00 6.84 -2.73
N HIS A 454 7.76 7.89 -2.99
CA HIS A 454 8.41 8.20 -4.27
C HIS A 454 9.94 8.29 -4.08
N HIS A 455 10.50 7.31 -3.38
CA HIS A 455 11.93 7.19 -3.11
C HIS A 455 12.26 5.74 -2.72
N HIS A 456 13.44 5.26 -3.07
CA HIS A 456 14.02 4.01 -2.59
C HIS A 456 15.55 4.16 -2.58
N CYS A 457 16.26 3.22 -1.95
CA CYS A 457 17.69 3.11 -2.09
C CYS A 457 18.02 2.21 -3.30
N GLN A 458 19.16 2.42 -3.95
CA GLN A 458 19.54 1.70 -5.15
C GLN A 458 20.54 0.58 -4.81
N THR A 459 20.25 -0.63 -5.25
CA THR A 459 21.07 -1.85 -5.09
C THR A 459 21.54 -2.33 -6.47
N GLU A 460 22.63 -3.09 -6.55
CA GLU A 460 23.15 -3.61 -7.83
C GLU A 460 22.21 -4.64 -8.48
N ALA A 461 21.34 -5.28 -7.70
CA ALA A 461 20.32 -6.21 -8.21
C ALA A 461 19.08 -5.50 -8.81
N ARG A 462 18.90 -4.20 -8.58
CA ARG A 462 17.68 -3.48 -8.94
C ARG A 462 17.84 -2.72 -10.26
N PRO A 463 16.91 -2.86 -11.24
CA PRO A 463 17.00 -2.13 -12.50
C PRO A 463 16.93 -0.60 -12.32
N ASP A 464 17.82 0.13 -13.00
CA ASP A 464 17.92 1.61 -12.98
C ASP A 464 16.63 2.37 -13.36
N TRP A 465 15.69 1.70 -14.04
CA TRP A 465 14.41 2.28 -14.44
C TRP A 465 13.29 2.09 -13.40
N ALA A 466 13.50 1.27 -12.36
CA ALA A 466 12.49 0.90 -11.38
C ALA A 466 12.23 2.02 -10.38
N ASP A 467 10.99 2.50 -10.31
CA ASP A 467 10.51 3.39 -9.26
C ASP A 467 10.39 2.64 -7.90
N ALA A 468 10.00 3.33 -6.82
CA ALA A 468 9.83 2.71 -5.50
C ALA A 468 8.74 1.61 -5.50
N ALA A 469 9.10 0.40 -5.08
CA ALA A 469 8.37 -0.85 -5.24
C ALA A 469 7.97 -1.46 -3.88
N HIS A 470 7.39 -2.66 -3.88
CA HIS A 470 6.74 -3.18 -2.67
C HIS A 470 7.72 -3.36 -1.49
N GLY A 471 7.40 -2.71 -0.36
CA GLY A 471 8.15 -2.76 0.89
C GLY A 471 9.40 -1.87 0.99
N ASP A 472 9.69 -1.02 -0.02
CA ASP A 472 10.84 -0.09 0.01
C ASP A 472 10.77 0.98 1.10
N GLU A 473 9.60 1.22 1.70
CA GLU A 473 9.42 2.16 2.79
C GLU A 473 9.97 1.63 4.13
N ILE A 474 10.07 0.30 4.27
CA ILE A 474 10.43 -0.39 5.52
C ILE A 474 11.79 0.02 6.09
N PRO A 475 12.90 0.10 5.32
CA PRO A 475 14.19 0.56 5.85
C PRO A 475 14.12 1.96 6.46
N TYR A 476 13.30 2.85 5.88
CA TYR A 476 13.13 4.23 6.32
C TYR A 476 12.26 4.33 7.59
N VAL A 477 11.22 3.50 7.70
CA VAL A 477 10.36 3.40 8.89
C VAL A 477 11.11 2.79 10.08
N PHE A 478 11.99 1.82 9.86
CA PHE A 478 12.77 1.17 10.92
C PHE A 478 14.12 1.84 11.23
N GLY A 479 14.47 2.94 10.55
CA GLY A 479 15.68 3.69 10.87
C GLY A 479 16.99 3.10 10.34
N ILE A 480 16.93 2.10 9.46
CA ILE A 480 18.11 1.35 8.99
C ILE A 480 19.22 2.27 8.40
N PRO A 481 18.91 3.33 7.61
CA PRO A 481 19.92 4.30 7.17
C PRO A 481 20.77 4.95 8.29
N MET A 482 20.28 5.00 9.53
CA MET A 482 21.01 5.60 10.66
C MET A 482 22.10 4.71 11.26
N VAL A 483 22.07 3.39 10.98
CA VAL A 483 23.06 2.41 11.49
C VAL A 483 23.93 1.81 10.38
N GLY A 484 23.50 1.94 9.11
CA GLY A 484 24.22 1.48 7.92
C GLY A 484 23.50 0.37 7.17
N ALA A 485 24.18 -0.20 6.16
CA ALA A 485 23.73 -1.43 5.51
C ALA A 485 23.70 -2.59 6.52
N THR A 486 22.75 -3.51 6.36
CA THR A 486 22.65 -4.74 7.16
C THR A 486 22.57 -5.96 6.25
N ASP A 487 22.75 -7.17 6.79
CA ASP A 487 22.68 -8.40 6.00
C ASP A 487 21.33 -8.55 5.26
N LEU A 488 20.22 -8.11 5.87
CA LEU A 488 18.89 -8.11 5.26
C LEU A 488 18.65 -6.91 4.32
N PHE A 489 19.23 -5.75 4.63
CA PHE A 489 19.13 -4.52 3.84
C PHE A 489 20.52 -4.04 3.38
N PRO A 490 21.14 -4.68 2.37
CA PRO A 490 22.53 -4.46 1.95
C PRO A 490 22.73 -3.16 1.14
N CYS A 491 21.94 -2.13 1.43
CA CYS A 491 21.84 -0.92 0.62
C CYS A 491 22.88 0.14 1.02
N ASN A 492 23.53 0.75 0.03
CA ASN A 492 24.48 1.85 0.24
C ASN A 492 23.75 3.18 0.53
N PHE A 493 23.12 3.28 1.69
CA PHE A 493 22.32 4.44 2.11
C PHE A 493 23.12 5.75 2.08
N SER A 494 22.60 6.75 1.37
CA SER A 494 23.20 8.08 1.28
C SER A 494 22.75 8.98 2.43
N LYS A 495 23.41 10.14 2.58
CA LYS A 495 22.98 11.18 3.53
C LYS A 495 21.57 11.76 3.25
N ASN A 496 20.99 11.53 2.08
CA ASN A 496 19.58 11.86 1.84
C ASN A 496 18.64 10.80 2.42
N ASP A 497 19.06 9.53 2.48
CA ASP A 497 18.30 8.42 3.02
C ASP A 497 18.21 8.49 4.55
N VAL A 498 19.31 8.90 5.21
CA VAL A 498 19.33 9.23 6.64
C VAL A 498 18.34 10.34 6.96
N MET A 499 18.34 11.43 6.17
CA MET A 499 17.40 12.55 6.31
C MET A 499 15.95 12.11 6.09
N LEU A 500 15.67 11.30 5.05
CA LEU A 500 14.32 10.82 4.76
C LEU A 500 13.82 9.84 5.83
N SER A 501 14.69 8.97 6.36
CA SER A 501 14.34 8.06 7.44
C SER A 501 14.03 8.80 8.74
N ALA A 502 14.80 9.84 9.09
CA ALA A 502 14.49 10.73 10.21
C ALA A 502 13.09 11.36 10.05
N VAL A 503 12.79 11.92 8.87
CA VAL A 503 11.48 12.50 8.53
C VAL A 503 10.34 11.49 8.70
N VAL A 504 10.49 10.28 8.14
CA VAL A 504 9.49 9.22 8.19
C VAL A 504 9.24 8.78 9.63
N MET A 505 10.29 8.52 10.42
CA MET A 505 10.16 8.17 11.83
C MET A 505 9.57 9.31 12.67
N THR A 506 9.85 10.57 12.36
CA THR A 506 9.17 11.71 12.99
C THR A 506 7.66 11.65 12.73
N TYR A 507 7.22 11.55 11.46
CA TYR A 507 5.79 11.49 11.14
C TYR A 507 5.08 10.26 11.75
N TRP A 508 5.67 9.06 11.64
CA TRP A 508 5.11 7.82 12.18
C TRP A 508 4.99 7.87 13.71
N THR A 509 6.02 8.35 14.41
CA THR A 509 6.01 8.37 15.89
C THR A 509 5.19 9.53 16.45
N ASN A 510 5.10 10.67 15.75
CA ASN A 510 4.14 11.74 16.03
C ASN A 510 2.69 11.24 15.96
N PHE A 511 2.36 10.54 14.86
CA PHE A 511 1.04 9.94 14.70
C PHE A 511 0.73 8.94 15.83
N ALA A 512 1.68 8.07 16.21
CA ALA A 512 1.51 7.20 17.37
C ALA A 512 1.34 7.96 18.71
N LYS A 513 2.07 9.08 18.90
CA LYS A 513 1.98 9.94 20.09
C LYS A 513 0.61 10.64 20.22
N THR A 514 0.03 11.12 19.12
CA THR A 514 -1.06 12.14 19.16
C THR A 514 -2.28 11.89 18.25
N GLY A 515 -2.15 11.09 17.18
CA GLY A 515 -3.13 11.02 16.09
C GLY A 515 -2.92 12.06 14.98
N ASP A 516 -1.83 12.83 15.04
CA ASP A 516 -1.44 13.79 14.03
C ASP A 516 0.06 13.61 13.72
N PRO A 517 0.46 13.27 12.47
CA PRO A 517 1.86 13.07 12.12
C PRO A 517 2.67 14.37 12.26
N ASN A 518 2.04 15.54 12.33
CA ASN A 518 2.72 16.83 12.51
C ASN A 518 3.04 17.15 13.99
N LEU A 519 2.58 16.35 14.98
CA LEU A 519 2.66 16.69 16.40
C LEU A 519 3.12 15.51 17.30
N PRO A 520 3.98 15.75 18.31
CA PRO A 520 4.42 17.04 18.82
C PRO A 520 5.78 17.52 18.27
N VAL A 521 6.50 16.71 17.49
CA VAL A 521 7.86 17.02 17.02
C VAL A 521 7.81 17.67 15.63
N PRO A 522 8.26 18.92 15.43
CA PRO A 522 8.34 19.53 14.10
C PRO A 522 9.41 18.87 13.23
N GLN A 523 9.33 19.05 11.91
CA GLN A 523 10.28 18.53 10.93
C GLN A 523 11.57 19.37 10.82
N ASP A 524 12.15 19.77 11.95
CA ASP A 524 13.32 20.65 12.03
C ASP A 524 14.62 19.93 11.59
N THR A 525 15.54 20.62 10.92
CA THR A 525 16.92 20.12 10.71
C THR A 525 17.67 19.99 12.04
N THR A 526 17.98 18.75 12.42
CA THR A 526 18.88 18.42 13.55
C THR A 526 20.04 17.53 13.09
N PHE A 527 21.11 17.42 13.87
CA PHE A 527 22.36 16.72 13.49
C PHE A 527 22.15 15.30 12.95
N ILE A 528 21.18 14.55 13.49
CA ILE A 528 20.88 13.17 13.10
C ILE A 528 20.43 13.02 11.63
N HIS A 529 19.91 14.08 11.00
CA HIS A 529 19.51 14.06 9.60
C HIS A 529 20.72 14.01 8.64
N THR A 530 21.90 14.48 9.06
CA THR A 530 23.14 14.64 8.26
C THR A 530 23.05 15.54 7.00
N LYS A 531 21.85 16.01 6.66
CA LYS A 531 21.48 16.97 5.61
C LYS A 531 20.33 17.85 6.12
N PRO A 532 20.11 19.04 5.53
CA PRO A 532 18.90 19.83 5.78
C PRO A 532 17.63 19.00 5.53
N ASN A 533 16.71 19.05 6.48
CA ASN A 533 15.40 18.42 6.37
C ASN A 533 14.59 19.15 5.29
N ARG A 534 14.11 18.42 4.28
CA ARG A 534 13.36 19.00 3.16
C ARG A 534 11.88 19.22 3.47
N PHE A 535 11.42 18.82 4.66
CA PHE A 535 10.04 18.81 5.11
C PHE A 535 9.74 19.88 6.17
N GLU A 536 10.67 20.77 6.50
CA GLU A 536 10.50 21.87 7.49
C GLU A 536 9.22 22.69 7.26
N GLU A 537 8.92 23.04 6.00
CA GLU A 537 7.71 23.78 5.61
C GLU A 537 6.53 22.87 5.18
N VAL A 538 6.65 21.54 5.32
CA VAL A 538 5.72 20.55 4.75
C VAL A 538 4.79 19.99 5.83
N ILE A 539 3.68 20.68 6.04
CA ILE A 539 2.56 20.22 6.87
C ILE A 539 1.80 19.11 6.13
N TRP A 540 1.68 17.93 6.72
CA TRP A 540 0.88 16.82 6.20
C TRP A 540 -0.59 17.06 6.54
N THR A 541 -1.36 17.53 5.55
CA THR A 541 -2.81 17.74 5.66
C THR A 541 -3.56 16.42 5.77
N LYS A 542 -4.63 16.38 6.59
CA LYS A 542 -5.59 15.26 6.62
C LYS A 542 -6.16 15.01 5.23
N PHE A 543 -6.37 13.73 4.92
CA PHE A 543 -7.13 13.30 3.75
C PHE A 543 -8.63 13.55 4.01
N SER A 544 -9.37 13.92 2.97
CA SER A 544 -10.84 14.02 2.98
C SER A 544 -11.39 13.38 1.71
N SER A 545 -12.60 12.82 1.74
CA SER A 545 -13.22 12.23 0.53
C SER A 545 -13.47 13.25 -0.59
N LYS A 546 -13.58 14.53 -0.24
CA LYS A 546 -13.74 15.66 -1.16
C LYS A 546 -12.43 16.11 -1.79
N ASP A 547 -11.43 16.43 -0.97
CA ASP A 547 -10.20 17.12 -1.40
C ASP A 547 -9.03 16.15 -1.63
N LYS A 548 -9.15 14.90 -1.14
CA LYS A 548 -8.28 13.74 -1.41
C LYS A 548 -6.78 14.05 -1.30
N GLN A 549 -6.42 14.83 -0.28
CA GLN A 549 -5.06 15.30 -0.06
C GLN A 549 -4.15 14.19 0.47
N TYR A 550 -2.90 14.17 -0.01
CA TYR A 550 -1.86 13.23 0.40
C TYR A 550 -0.48 13.90 0.47
N LEU A 551 0.42 13.32 1.26
CA LEU A 551 1.84 13.68 1.26
C LEU A 551 2.61 12.84 0.25
N HIS A 552 3.24 13.48 -0.74
CA HIS A 552 4.26 12.84 -1.57
C HIS A 552 5.57 12.77 -0.76
N ILE A 553 5.91 11.59 -0.25
CA ILE A 553 7.14 11.34 0.50
C ILE A 553 8.28 11.04 -0.47
N GLY A 554 9.39 11.77 -0.36
CA GLY A 554 10.60 11.59 -1.17
C GLY A 554 11.42 12.88 -1.25
N LEU A 555 12.47 12.92 -2.07
CA LEU A 555 13.45 14.02 -2.08
C LEU A 555 12.95 15.38 -2.61
N LYS A 556 11.69 15.46 -3.04
CA LYS A 556 10.98 16.70 -3.43
C LYS A 556 9.60 16.72 -2.76
N PRO A 557 9.54 16.81 -1.43
CA PRO A 557 8.30 16.61 -0.68
C PRO A 557 7.32 17.74 -0.92
N ARG A 558 6.03 17.40 -0.87
CA ARG A 558 4.92 18.30 -1.17
C ARG A 558 3.58 17.64 -0.83
N VAL A 559 2.62 18.41 -0.35
CA VAL A 559 1.21 18.00 -0.38
C VAL A 559 0.72 18.04 -1.83
N ARG A 560 -0.11 17.06 -2.19
CA ARG A 560 -0.84 16.95 -3.44
C ARG A 560 -2.24 16.42 -3.17
N ASP A 561 -3.07 16.40 -4.20
CA ASP A 561 -4.46 15.95 -4.18
C ASP A 561 -4.70 14.92 -5.29
N ASN A 562 -5.78 14.14 -5.17
CA ASN A 562 -6.30 13.29 -6.24
C ASN A 562 -5.28 12.30 -6.84
N TYR A 563 -4.51 11.60 -5.99
CA TYR A 563 -3.49 10.64 -6.45
C TYR A 563 -4.06 9.65 -7.47
N ARG A 564 -3.53 9.72 -8.70
CA ARG A 564 -3.88 8.83 -9.83
C ARG A 564 -5.39 8.72 -10.08
N ALA A 565 -6.16 9.76 -9.76
CA ALA A 565 -7.63 9.69 -9.66
C ALA A 565 -8.34 9.13 -10.91
N ASN A 566 -7.82 9.38 -12.11
CA ASN A 566 -8.37 8.80 -13.35
C ASN A 566 -8.28 7.26 -13.40
N LYS A 567 -7.22 6.66 -12.82
CA LYS A 567 -7.03 5.20 -12.73
C LYS A 567 -7.82 4.62 -11.54
N VAL A 568 -7.89 5.36 -10.44
CA VAL A 568 -8.68 4.98 -9.27
C VAL A 568 -10.19 4.96 -9.60
N ALA A 569 -10.74 6.00 -10.22
CA ALA A 569 -12.14 6.03 -10.66
C ALA A 569 -12.42 4.98 -11.76
N PHE A 570 -11.44 4.70 -12.62
CA PHE A 570 -11.56 3.60 -13.59
C PHE A 570 -11.79 2.24 -12.90
N TRP A 571 -10.99 1.91 -11.88
CA TRP A 571 -11.11 0.65 -11.15
C TRP A 571 -12.29 0.61 -10.17
N LEU A 572 -12.64 1.71 -9.51
CA LEU A 572 -13.69 1.76 -8.48
C LEU A 572 -15.10 2.08 -9.02
N GLU A 573 -15.22 2.65 -10.22
CA GLU A 573 -16.51 3.10 -10.77
C GLU A 573 -16.81 2.47 -12.13
N LEU A 574 -15.90 2.57 -13.11
CA LEU A 574 -16.18 2.08 -14.47
C LEU A 574 -16.10 0.55 -14.59
N VAL A 575 -15.06 -0.09 -14.05
CA VAL A 575 -14.88 -1.55 -14.15
C VAL A 575 -16.02 -2.34 -13.47
N PRO A 576 -16.48 -1.99 -12.25
CA PRO A 576 -17.66 -2.61 -11.65
C PRO A 576 -18.92 -2.44 -12.50
N HIS A 577 -19.13 -1.26 -13.11
CA HIS A 577 -20.28 -1.02 -14.00
C HIS A 577 -20.22 -1.85 -15.29
N LEU A 578 -19.04 -1.96 -15.92
CA LEU A 578 -18.83 -2.83 -17.08
C LEU A 578 -19.03 -4.32 -16.73
N HIS A 579 -18.74 -4.72 -15.49
CA HIS A 579 -19.01 -6.06 -14.99
C HIS A 579 -20.50 -6.30 -14.71
N SER A 580 -21.21 -5.32 -14.14
CA SER A 580 -22.64 -5.46 -13.78
C SER A 580 -23.58 -5.43 -14.99
N LEU A 581 -23.31 -4.57 -15.99
CA LEU A 581 -24.13 -4.41 -17.20
C LEU A 581 -24.40 -5.73 -17.93
N HIS A 582 -23.48 -6.69 -17.86
CA HIS A 582 -23.63 -7.97 -18.54
C HIS A 582 -24.62 -8.91 -17.84
N GLN A 583 -24.78 -8.84 -16.51
CA GLN A 583 -25.74 -9.70 -15.79
C GLN A 583 -27.18 -9.37 -16.18
N GLU A 584 -27.53 -8.08 -16.26
CA GLU A 584 -28.87 -7.63 -16.71
C GLU A 584 -29.18 -8.06 -18.15
N ILE A 585 -28.17 -8.11 -19.02
CA ILE A 585 -28.30 -8.57 -20.42
C ILE A 585 -28.54 -10.09 -20.48
N LEU A 586 -27.90 -10.89 -19.62
CA LEU A 586 -28.15 -12.34 -19.56
C LEU A 586 -29.53 -12.67 -18.97
N ASP A 587 -29.97 -11.97 -17.93
CA ASP A 587 -31.30 -12.18 -17.32
C ASP A 587 -32.44 -11.76 -18.27
N THR A 588 -32.27 -10.68 -19.04
CA THR A 588 -33.27 -10.27 -20.05
C THR A 588 -33.29 -11.17 -21.30
N LEU A 589 -32.23 -11.96 -21.55
CA LEU A 589 -32.21 -13.00 -22.58
C LEU A 589 -32.80 -14.33 -22.10
N THR A 590 -32.59 -14.72 -20.84
CA THR A 590 -33.04 -16.02 -20.30
C THR A 590 -34.51 -16.03 -19.85
N THR A 591 -35.08 -14.89 -19.47
CA THR A 591 -36.47 -14.79 -18.96
C THR A 591 -37.59 -14.93 -20.01
N ARG A 592 -37.27 -15.23 -21.29
CA ARG A 592 -38.25 -15.38 -22.38
C ARG A 592 -38.81 -16.80 -22.57
N LEU A 593 -39.21 -17.48 -21.49
CA LEU A 593 -40.06 -18.69 -21.56
C LEU A 593 -41.27 -18.57 -20.61
N PRO A 594 -42.52 -18.66 -21.10
CA PRO A 594 -43.70 -18.47 -20.27
C PRO A 594 -43.98 -19.68 -19.34
N PRO A 595 -44.58 -19.48 -18.15
CA PRO A 595 -44.81 -20.56 -17.20
C PRO A 595 -45.79 -21.62 -17.72
N ARG A 596 -45.43 -22.90 -17.57
CA ARG A 596 -46.33 -24.03 -17.88
C ARG A 596 -47.16 -24.37 -16.63
N GLY A 597 -48.49 -24.21 -16.74
CA GLY A 597 -49.42 -24.34 -15.61
C GLY A 597 -49.48 -25.73 -14.95
N PRO A 598 -49.95 -25.83 -13.69
CA PRO A 598 -49.71 -27.01 -12.85
C PRO A 598 -50.78 -28.12 -12.94
N ASN A 599 -50.27 -29.36 -12.93
CA ASN A 599 -50.77 -30.54 -12.22
C ASN A 599 -52.01 -31.35 -12.68
N ARG A 600 -51.74 -32.68 -12.75
CA ARG A 600 -52.60 -33.89 -12.56
C ARG A 600 -53.24 -34.58 -13.77
N GLY A 601 -52.78 -35.81 -14.03
CA GLY A 601 -53.41 -36.80 -14.91
C GLY A 601 -52.70 -38.17 -14.85
N LYS A 602 -53.32 -39.17 -14.21
CA LYS A 602 -52.81 -40.54 -13.98
C LYS A 602 -52.22 -41.19 -15.25
N GLY A 603 -51.05 -41.83 -15.14
CA GLY A 603 -50.46 -42.64 -16.23
C GLY A 603 -50.88 -44.12 -16.22
N SER A 604 -50.62 -44.84 -17.32
CA SER A 604 -50.39 -46.31 -17.36
C SER A 604 -50.04 -46.80 -18.78
N HIS A 605 -48.96 -47.59 -18.91
CA HIS A 605 -48.68 -48.62 -19.95
C HIS A 605 -48.85 -48.33 -21.47
N SER A 606 -47.70 -48.23 -22.16
CA SER A 606 -47.16 -49.13 -23.23
C SER A 606 -48.08 -50.02 -24.11
N PRO A 607 -47.64 -50.45 -25.33
CA PRO A 607 -46.71 -49.82 -26.28
C PRO A 607 -47.07 -50.00 -27.80
N GLY A 608 -46.37 -49.29 -28.69
CA GLY A 608 -46.36 -49.53 -30.15
C GLY A 608 -47.45 -48.80 -30.97
N THR A 609 -47.33 -48.60 -32.29
CA THR A 609 -46.22 -48.92 -33.20
C THR A 609 -46.22 -48.01 -34.44
N ARG A 610 -45.02 -47.73 -35.01
CA ARG A 610 -44.72 -47.47 -36.44
C ARG A 610 -45.83 -46.92 -37.38
N SER A 611 -45.63 -45.72 -37.96
CA SER A 611 -45.11 -45.54 -39.35
C SER A 611 -45.72 -44.38 -40.19
N THR A 612 -44.84 -43.45 -40.60
CA THR A 612 -44.72 -42.82 -41.95
C THR A 612 -45.79 -41.89 -42.59
N ARG A 613 -45.24 -40.91 -43.35
CA ARG A 613 -45.71 -40.24 -44.59
C ARG A 613 -46.50 -38.90 -44.51
N HIS A 614 -45.73 -37.82 -44.65
CA HIS A 614 -45.86 -36.73 -45.67
C HIS A 614 -46.54 -37.16 -47.00
N PRO A 615 -47.07 -36.25 -47.88
CA PRO A 615 -46.38 -34.99 -48.28
C PRO A 615 -47.20 -33.80 -48.89
N VAL A 616 -46.45 -32.81 -49.43
CA VAL A 616 -46.79 -31.78 -50.46
C VAL A 616 -47.43 -30.44 -50.01
N ILE A 617 -47.15 -29.39 -50.81
CA ILE A 617 -47.36 -27.94 -50.62
C ILE A 617 -47.95 -27.33 -51.92
N SER A 618 -48.85 -26.32 -51.83
CA SER A 618 -49.26 -25.41 -52.92
C SER A 618 -50.11 -24.22 -52.39
N THR A 619 -50.43 -23.14 -53.14
CA THR A 619 -49.55 -22.04 -53.63
C THR A 619 -50.37 -20.84 -54.20
N TYR A 620 -50.12 -19.62 -53.71
CA TYR A 620 -50.36 -18.29 -54.35
C TYR A 620 -51.84 -17.79 -54.60
N PRO A 621 -52.08 -16.46 -54.85
CA PRO A 621 -53.33 -15.69 -54.63
C PRO A 621 -53.84 -15.07 -56.01
N PRO A 622 -54.43 -13.85 -56.22
CA PRO A 622 -54.83 -12.71 -55.34
C PRO A 622 -56.15 -11.91 -55.71
N ASP A 623 -56.41 -10.79 -55.01
CA ASP A 623 -56.95 -9.45 -55.42
C ASP A 623 -58.23 -9.25 -56.30
N PRO A 624 -58.89 -8.04 -56.33
CA PRO A 624 -59.05 -6.93 -55.35
C PRO A 624 -60.48 -6.25 -55.32
N GLU A 625 -60.58 -5.03 -54.73
CA GLU A 625 -61.62 -3.96 -54.94
C GLU A 625 -63.07 -4.15 -54.40
N GLN A 626 -63.93 -3.13 -54.11
CA GLN A 626 -63.87 -1.64 -54.18
C GLN A 626 -64.84 -0.91 -53.18
N ASP A 627 -64.61 0.40 -52.91
CA ASP A 627 -65.51 1.57 -52.57
C ASP A 627 -66.85 1.43 -51.80
N SER A 628 -67.39 2.41 -51.03
CA SER A 628 -67.03 3.80 -50.61
C SER A 628 -67.80 4.11 -49.29
N SER A 629 -67.97 5.29 -48.65
CA SER A 629 -67.68 6.75 -48.80
C SER A 629 -67.65 7.37 -47.36
N GLU A 630 -67.69 8.67 -46.99
CA GLU A 630 -67.83 9.99 -47.65
C GLU A 630 -66.98 11.08 -46.90
N LYS A 631 -67.44 12.34 -46.69
CA LYS A 631 -66.62 13.49 -46.19
C LYS A 631 -67.37 14.55 -45.35
N PRO A 632 -66.64 15.29 -44.47
CA PRO A 632 -66.38 16.73 -44.70
C PRO A 632 -64.88 17.14 -44.59
N ARG A 633 -64.56 18.44 -44.54
CA ARG A 633 -63.19 19.02 -44.70
C ARG A 633 -62.85 20.18 -43.74
N TYR A 634 -61.53 20.46 -43.64
CA TYR A 634 -60.82 21.63 -43.05
C TYR A 634 -60.61 21.66 -41.52
N PRO A 635 -59.56 22.35 -41.00
CA PRO A 635 -58.44 23.04 -41.67
C PRO A 635 -57.04 22.38 -41.43
N PRO A 636 -55.95 22.82 -42.10
CA PRO A 636 -54.60 22.27 -41.93
C PRO A 636 -53.77 22.93 -40.80
N PHE A 637 -52.75 22.22 -40.32
CA PHE A 637 -51.72 22.75 -39.41
C PHE A 637 -50.73 23.70 -40.14
N PRO A 638 -50.11 24.66 -39.43
CA PRO A 638 -49.35 25.74 -40.05
C PRO A 638 -47.93 25.34 -40.47
N ALA A 639 -47.45 25.95 -41.55
CA ALA A 639 -46.05 25.94 -41.93
C ALA A 639 -45.37 27.23 -41.42
N GLU A 640 -44.64 27.15 -40.29
CA GLU A 640 -43.70 28.20 -39.90
C GLU A 640 -42.29 27.89 -40.42
N THR A 641 -42.03 28.23 -41.69
CA THR A 641 -40.66 28.42 -42.17
C THR A 641 -40.13 29.74 -41.64
N ARG A 642 -39.61 29.74 -40.40
CA ARG A 642 -38.86 30.86 -39.81
C ARG A 642 -37.38 30.80 -40.18
N ASP A 643 -36.76 31.96 -40.32
CA ASP A 643 -35.39 32.13 -40.82
C ASP A 643 -34.29 31.67 -39.84
N TYR A 644 -33.91 30.40 -39.92
CA TYR A 644 -32.70 29.86 -39.28
C TYR A 644 -31.37 30.51 -39.75
N SER A 645 -31.41 31.35 -40.79
CA SER A 645 -30.22 31.95 -41.40
C SER A 645 -29.60 33.07 -40.54
N THR A 646 -30.39 33.82 -39.79
CA THR A 646 -29.93 35.00 -39.04
C THR A 646 -29.25 34.61 -37.73
N GLU A 647 -29.88 33.77 -36.91
CA GLU A 647 -29.35 33.34 -35.60
C GLU A 647 -28.06 32.53 -35.74
N LEU A 648 -27.98 31.65 -36.76
CA LEU A 648 -26.76 30.92 -37.08
C LEU A 648 -25.64 31.87 -37.54
N SER A 649 -25.95 32.85 -38.40
CA SER A 649 -24.97 33.84 -38.86
C SER A 649 -24.45 34.73 -37.73
N VAL A 650 -25.31 35.15 -36.81
CA VAL A 650 -24.92 35.92 -35.61
C VAL A 650 -24.02 35.08 -34.70
N THR A 651 -24.37 33.81 -34.47
CA THR A 651 -23.56 32.90 -33.64
C THR A 651 -22.17 32.68 -34.24
N VAL A 652 -22.08 32.45 -35.55
CA VAL A 652 -20.79 32.32 -36.27
C VAL A 652 -20.00 33.64 -36.23
N ALA A 653 -20.64 34.79 -36.43
CA ALA A 653 -19.98 36.09 -36.37
C ALA A 653 -19.41 36.39 -34.97
N VAL A 654 -20.16 36.07 -33.90
CA VAL A 654 -19.68 36.21 -32.51
C VAL A 654 -18.51 35.27 -32.23
N GLY A 655 -18.60 34.00 -32.64
CA GLY A 655 -17.51 33.03 -32.50
C GLY A 655 -16.23 33.44 -33.21
N ALA A 656 -16.34 33.90 -34.47
CA ALA A 656 -15.22 34.43 -35.24
C ALA A 656 -14.62 35.71 -34.60
N SER A 657 -15.45 36.60 -34.05
CA SER A 657 -14.99 37.82 -33.36
C SER A 657 -14.18 37.49 -32.10
N LEU A 658 -14.64 36.51 -31.31
CA LEU A 658 -13.93 36.04 -30.11
C LEU A 658 -12.61 35.34 -30.46
N LEU A 659 -12.59 34.54 -31.54
CA LEU A 659 -11.36 33.94 -32.05
C LEU A 659 -10.34 35.01 -32.46
N PHE A 660 -10.78 36.04 -33.19
CA PHE A 660 -9.91 37.14 -33.63
C PHE A 660 -9.38 37.98 -32.45
N LEU A 661 -10.21 38.25 -31.44
CA LEU A 661 -9.78 38.90 -30.19
C LEU A 661 -8.71 38.07 -29.45
N ASN A 662 -8.88 36.75 -29.36
CA ASN A 662 -7.87 35.88 -28.75
C ASN A 662 -6.55 35.88 -29.55
N VAL A 663 -6.61 35.82 -30.89
CA VAL A 663 -5.41 35.91 -31.75
C VAL A 663 -4.70 37.26 -31.55
N LEU A 664 -5.44 38.38 -31.48
CA LEU A 664 -4.87 39.70 -31.18
C LEU A 664 -4.26 39.77 -29.76
N ALA A 665 -4.89 39.15 -28.76
CA ALA A 665 -4.36 39.09 -27.40
C ALA A 665 -3.04 38.29 -27.35
N PHE A 666 -2.97 37.14 -28.00
CA PHE A 666 -1.74 36.36 -28.12
C PHE A 666 -0.65 37.09 -28.91
N ALA A 667 -0.99 37.76 -30.02
CA ALA A 667 -0.05 38.59 -30.78
C ALA A 667 0.50 39.77 -29.95
N ALA A 668 -0.36 40.45 -29.18
CA ALA A 668 0.04 41.52 -28.28
C ALA A 668 0.94 41.03 -27.13
N LEU A 669 0.64 39.85 -26.55
CA LEU A 669 1.49 39.20 -25.55
C LEU A 669 2.84 38.78 -26.14
N TYR A 670 2.86 38.21 -27.35
CA TYR A 670 4.08 37.83 -28.05
C TYR A 670 4.97 39.05 -28.34
N TYR A 671 4.40 40.13 -28.90
CA TYR A 671 5.11 41.38 -29.15
C TYR A 671 5.61 42.04 -27.86
N LYS A 672 4.84 41.96 -26.77
CA LYS A 672 5.24 42.43 -25.43
C LYS A 672 6.37 41.58 -24.82
N ARG A 673 6.46 40.29 -25.16
CA ARG A 673 7.59 39.39 -24.80
C ARG A 673 8.82 39.72 -25.63
N ASP A 674 8.67 39.86 -26.95
CA ASP A 674 9.77 40.12 -27.88
C ASP A 674 10.44 41.48 -27.61
N LYS A 675 9.64 42.53 -27.41
CA LYS A 675 10.12 43.86 -27.00
C LYS A 675 10.83 43.86 -25.63
N ARG A 676 10.53 42.90 -24.75
CA ARG A 676 11.30 42.67 -23.52
C ARG A 676 12.64 41.98 -23.79
N HIS A 677 12.71 41.03 -24.73
CA HIS A 677 13.97 40.42 -25.17
C HIS A 677 14.90 41.42 -25.85
N GLU A 678 14.40 42.29 -26.73
CA GLU A 678 15.17 43.42 -27.28
C GLU A 678 15.75 44.31 -26.17
N LEU A 679 14.95 44.67 -25.16
CA LEU A 679 15.38 45.49 -24.03
C LEU A 679 16.46 44.79 -23.18
N MET A 680 16.33 43.48 -22.94
CA MET A 680 17.37 42.68 -22.27
C MET A 680 18.67 42.67 -23.07
N GLN A 681 18.61 42.39 -24.38
CA GLN A 681 19.78 42.37 -25.26
C GLN A 681 20.46 43.75 -25.35
N ARG A 682 19.70 44.84 -25.46
CA ARG A 682 20.24 46.23 -25.42
C ARG A 682 20.86 46.57 -24.06
N ARG A 683 20.45 45.92 -22.96
CA ARG A 683 21.05 46.07 -21.62
C ARG A 683 22.37 45.30 -21.50
N HIS A 684 22.47 44.08 -22.04
CA HIS A 684 23.73 43.35 -22.13
C HIS A 684 24.74 44.03 -23.08
N ARG A 685 24.29 44.58 -24.21
CA ARG A 685 25.17 45.30 -25.18
C ARG A 685 25.73 46.64 -24.68
N ARG A 686 25.49 47.01 -23.42
CA ARG A 686 26.07 48.19 -22.74
C ARG A 686 27.10 47.87 -21.66
N LEU A 687 27.46 46.58 -21.49
CA LEU A 687 28.45 46.14 -20.50
C LEU A 687 29.62 45.39 -21.18
N SER A 688 30.54 46.16 -21.75
CA SER A 688 31.83 45.67 -22.28
C SER A 688 32.88 46.78 -22.21
N PRO A 689 33.82 46.74 -21.23
CA PRO A 689 34.88 47.75 -21.12
C PRO A 689 35.96 47.56 -22.20
N GLN A 690 36.36 48.66 -22.84
CA GLN A 690 37.49 48.69 -23.78
C GLN A 690 38.79 49.05 -23.02
N ARG A 691 39.92 48.41 -23.36
CA ARG A 691 41.19 48.58 -22.62
C ARG A 691 41.84 49.95 -22.83
N GLY A 692 42.26 50.58 -21.74
CA GLY A 692 43.13 51.78 -21.69
C GLY A 692 43.55 52.08 -20.24
N ALA A 693 44.79 52.54 -20.02
CA ALA A 693 45.43 52.70 -18.71
C ALA A 693 46.72 53.55 -18.83
N PRO A 694 47.41 53.97 -17.75
CA PRO A 694 47.02 54.29 -16.35
C PRO A 694 47.42 55.78 -16.05
N PRO A 695 47.88 56.23 -14.85
CA PRO A 695 47.66 55.80 -13.45
C PRO A 695 47.16 56.93 -12.51
N HIS A 696 46.63 56.57 -11.33
CA HIS A 696 47.12 57.01 -9.99
C HIS A 696 46.26 56.45 -8.83
N ASN A 697 46.77 56.64 -7.61
CA ASN A 697 46.31 56.21 -6.27
C ASN A 697 44.80 56.48 -5.98
N ASP A 698 44.13 55.87 -4.99
CA ASP A 698 44.57 55.47 -3.64
C ASP A 698 43.86 54.21 -3.04
N LEU A 699 44.15 53.89 -1.77
CA LEU A 699 43.90 52.59 -1.11
C LEU A 699 42.47 52.26 -0.62
N ALA A 700 42.22 50.94 -0.57
CA ALA A 700 41.46 50.15 0.42
C ALA A 700 39.91 50.25 0.53
N LEU A 701 39.24 49.13 0.19
CA LEU A 701 38.55 48.27 1.17
C LEU A 701 38.15 46.90 0.58
N SER A 702 38.06 45.88 1.45
CA SER A 702 37.48 44.52 1.26
C SER A 702 37.78 43.74 -0.04
N GLN A 703 38.54 42.65 0.06
CA GLN A 703 38.79 41.69 -1.01
C GLN A 703 38.70 40.24 -0.47
N GLU A 704 37.53 39.59 -0.55
CA GLU A 704 37.38 38.20 -0.12
C GLU A 704 36.19 37.46 -0.78
N GLU A 705 36.12 37.42 -2.13
CA GLU A 705 35.19 36.50 -2.83
C GLU A 705 35.59 36.08 -4.27
N GLU A 706 36.88 35.88 -4.56
CA GLU A 706 37.30 35.37 -5.90
C GLU A 706 38.51 34.40 -5.85
N LEU A 707 38.40 33.27 -5.15
CA LEU A 707 39.43 32.21 -5.18
C LEU A 707 38.90 30.78 -4.93
N MET A 708 37.85 30.36 -5.65
CA MET A 708 37.35 28.97 -5.60
C MET A 708 36.82 28.44 -6.97
N SER A 709 37.33 28.97 -8.08
CA SER A 709 36.95 28.57 -9.46
C SER A 709 38.12 28.04 -10.31
N LEU A 710 39.35 28.02 -9.78
CA LEU A 710 40.59 27.69 -10.51
C LEU A 710 41.44 26.61 -9.81
N GLN A 711 40.82 25.53 -9.31
CA GLN A 711 41.56 24.38 -8.77
C GLN A 711 40.98 22.99 -9.11
N MET A 712 40.18 22.90 -10.17
CA MET A 712 39.56 21.64 -10.66
C MET A 712 40.03 21.25 -12.09
N LYS A 713 41.28 21.59 -12.46
CA LYS A 713 41.81 21.23 -13.79
C LYS A 713 43.31 20.92 -13.89
N GLN A 714 44.00 20.73 -12.75
CA GLN A 714 45.46 20.51 -12.75
C GLN A 714 45.94 19.56 -11.63
N GLN A 715 45.28 18.41 -11.49
CA GLN A 715 45.76 17.29 -10.66
C GLN A 715 45.22 15.95 -11.18
N ARG A 716 45.77 15.48 -12.32
CA ARG A 716 45.55 14.10 -12.84
C ARG A 716 46.72 13.59 -13.69
N VAL A 717 47.93 13.91 -13.25
CA VAL A 717 49.21 13.36 -13.69
C VAL A 717 50.04 13.14 -12.42
N GLU A 718 51.03 12.23 -12.46
CA GLU A 718 51.94 11.89 -11.34
C GLU A 718 51.34 11.04 -10.19
N LEU A 719 51.17 9.73 -10.41
CA LEU A 719 51.85 8.70 -9.60
C LEU A 719 51.75 7.28 -10.22
N GLU A 720 52.78 6.85 -10.94
CA GLU A 720 53.08 5.42 -11.23
C GLU A 720 54.58 5.26 -11.53
N HIS A 721 55.27 4.35 -10.83
CA HIS A 721 56.60 3.78 -11.16
C HIS A 721 56.86 2.60 -10.19
N GLY A 722 57.06 1.35 -10.68
CA GLY A 722 57.54 0.25 -9.80
C GLY A 722 57.08 -1.21 -10.03
N THR A 723 57.20 -1.75 -11.25
CA THR A 723 57.56 -3.15 -11.66
C THR A 723 57.70 -4.32 -10.64
N PRO A 724 57.59 -5.64 -11.04
CA PRO A 724 57.16 -6.24 -12.34
C PRO A 724 56.32 -7.56 -12.33
N LEU A 725 55.62 -7.83 -13.46
CA LEU A 725 55.40 -9.08 -14.26
C LEU A 725 55.68 -10.51 -13.70
N PRO A 726 54.93 -11.58 -14.10
CA PRO A 726 54.99 -12.10 -15.50
C PRO A 726 53.76 -12.81 -16.17
N THR A 727 53.41 -12.32 -17.38
CA THR A 727 52.99 -13.03 -18.64
C THR A 727 51.95 -14.17 -18.75
N ARG A 728 50.89 -13.92 -19.55
CA ARG A 728 50.35 -14.69 -20.72
C ARG A 728 49.39 -13.74 -21.50
N VAL A 729 49.50 -13.41 -22.80
CA VAL A 729 49.40 -14.21 -24.07
C VAL A 729 47.96 -14.71 -24.30
N HIS A 730 47.19 -14.39 -25.37
CA HIS A 730 47.46 -13.79 -26.71
C HIS A 730 46.15 -13.19 -27.35
N GLY A 731 46.26 -12.15 -28.21
CA GLY A 731 45.28 -11.77 -29.29
C GLY A 731 43.93 -11.16 -28.87
N ASP A 732 43.26 -10.27 -29.63
CA ASP A 732 43.55 -9.59 -30.91
C ASP A 732 43.06 -8.12 -30.89
N MET A 733 43.28 -7.33 -31.95
CA MET A 733 43.17 -5.86 -31.94
C MET A 733 42.47 -5.27 -33.18
N GLU A 734 41.46 -4.41 -32.97
CA GLU A 734 40.90 -3.50 -34.00
C GLU A 734 40.83 -2.04 -33.51
N PRO A 735 40.73 -1.03 -34.40
CA PRO A 735 41.14 0.34 -34.10
C PRO A 735 40.07 1.25 -33.48
N LEU A 736 40.52 2.05 -32.50
CA LEU A 736 39.73 3.07 -31.79
C LEU A 736 39.26 4.21 -32.73
N ARG A 737 37.98 4.59 -32.62
CA ARG A 737 37.46 5.90 -33.06
C ARG A 737 37.40 6.87 -31.86
N PRO A 738 37.60 8.19 -32.06
CA PRO A 738 37.46 9.17 -30.98
C PRO A 738 35.99 9.30 -30.54
N PRO A 739 35.72 9.63 -29.26
CA PRO A 739 34.36 9.73 -28.75
C PRO A 739 33.63 10.95 -29.33
N VAL A 740 32.47 10.70 -29.95
CA VAL A 740 31.50 11.73 -30.30
C VAL A 740 30.71 12.09 -29.04
N CYS A 741 30.57 13.38 -28.74
CA CYS A 741 29.75 13.83 -27.61
C CYS A 741 28.28 13.39 -27.79
N PRO A 742 27.61 12.86 -26.74
CA PRO A 742 26.18 12.57 -26.81
C PRO A 742 25.36 13.86 -27.08
N PRO A 743 24.33 13.81 -27.95
CA PRO A 743 23.38 14.92 -28.09
C PRO A 743 22.49 15.06 -26.85
N ASP A 744 21.94 16.25 -26.62
CA ASP A 744 21.21 16.63 -25.40
C ASP A 744 19.98 15.75 -25.08
N TYR A 745 20.17 14.75 -24.22
CA TYR A 745 19.16 13.75 -23.83
C TYR A 745 18.16 14.27 -22.77
N THR A 746 17.72 15.52 -22.86
CA THR A 746 17.13 16.26 -21.72
C THR A 746 15.60 16.50 -21.78
N LEU A 747 14.89 16.03 -22.81
CA LEU A 747 13.46 16.34 -23.00
C LEU A 747 12.50 15.15 -23.25
N ALA A 748 13.00 13.91 -23.45
CA ALA A 748 12.16 12.77 -23.82
C ALA A 748 11.77 11.82 -22.66
N LEU A 749 12.60 11.69 -21.61
CA LEU A 749 12.48 10.62 -20.61
C LEU A 749 11.73 10.97 -19.30
N ARG A 750 10.86 11.99 -19.30
CA ARG A 750 10.12 12.41 -18.09
C ARG A 750 8.65 12.75 -18.35
N ARG A 751 7.87 11.74 -18.69
CA ARG A 751 6.47 11.61 -18.24
C ARG A 751 6.43 10.51 -17.19
N ALA A 752 5.82 10.78 -16.05
CA ALA A 752 5.44 9.73 -15.11
C ALA A 752 4.08 9.12 -15.55
N PRO A 753 3.66 7.95 -15.06
CA PRO A 753 2.38 7.35 -15.45
C PRO A 753 1.16 8.23 -15.10
N GLU A 754 1.27 9.14 -14.13
CA GLU A 754 0.26 10.17 -13.85
C GLU A 754 0.16 11.29 -14.91
N ASP A 755 1.21 11.51 -15.72
CA ASP A 755 1.26 12.55 -16.76
C ASP A 755 0.67 12.08 -18.12
N VAL A 756 0.27 10.82 -18.25
CA VAL A 756 -0.24 10.23 -19.50
C VAL A 756 -1.58 10.89 -19.88
N PRO A 757 -1.65 11.69 -20.97
CA PRO A 757 -2.86 12.45 -21.27
C PRO A 757 -3.94 11.54 -21.86
N LEU A 758 -5.03 11.33 -21.14
CA LEU A 758 -6.24 10.77 -21.73
C LEU A 758 -6.80 11.76 -22.77
N MET A 759 -7.11 11.26 -23.97
CA MET A 759 -7.78 12.05 -25.00
C MET A 759 -9.11 12.60 -24.48
N THR A 760 -9.32 13.90 -24.63
CA THR A 760 -10.58 14.52 -24.24
C THR A 760 -11.70 14.07 -25.19
N ALA A 761 -12.95 14.05 -24.72
CA ALA A 761 -14.10 13.49 -25.45
C ALA A 761 -14.32 14.07 -26.85
N ASN A 762 -13.76 15.25 -27.15
CA ASN A 762 -13.85 15.93 -28.45
C ASN A 762 -12.99 15.28 -29.56
N THR A 763 -12.16 14.27 -29.27
CA THR A 763 -11.24 13.66 -30.26
C THR A 763 -11.75 12.33 -30.84
N ILE A 764 -12.91 11.82 -30.41
CA ILE A 764 -13.47 10.54 -30.87
C ILE A 764 -14.06 10.68 -32.28
N THR A 765 -13.38 10.15 -33.30
CA THR A 765 -13.82 10.17 -34.71
C THR A 765 -13.78 8.78 -35.38
N MET A 766 -13.99 7.71 -34.61
CA MET A 766 -14.25 6.36 -35.14
C MET A 766 -15.39 5.69 -34.37
N ILE A 767 -16.57 5.58 -35.00
CA ILE A 767 -17.70 4.78 -34.49
C ILE A 767 -17.99 3.67 -35.51
N PRO A 768 -17.80 2.38 -35.17
CA PRO A 768 -18.29 1.27 -35.99
C PRO A 768 -19.82 1.31 -36.06
N SER A 769 -20.38 1.22 -37.27
CA SER A 769 -21.80 1.48 -37.54
C SER A 769 -22.74 0.31 -37.19
N THR A 770 -22.68 -0.17 -35.94
CA THR A 770 -23.50 -1.29 -35.42
C THR A 770 -23.96 -1.14 -33.97
N ILE A 771 -24.36 0.06 -33.53
CA ILE A 771 -25.32 0.28 -32.42
C ILE A 771 -26.16 1.52 -32.79
N SER A 772 -27.49 1.39 -32.78
CA SER A 772 -28.42 2.48 -33.14
C SER A 772 -29.69 2.50 -32.27
N SER A 773 -29.55 2.41 -30.95
CA SER A 773 -30.66 2.60 -30.02
C SER A 773 -30.24 2.90 -28.56
N MET A 774 -29.70 4.10 -28.31
CA MET A 774 -29.72 4.72 -26.98
C MET A 774 -30.06 6.21 -27.10
N GLN A 775 -30.93 6.70 -26.23
CA GLN A 775 -31.22 8.13 -26.11
C GLN A 775 -30.18 8.79 -25.17
N PRO A 776 -29.76 10.04 -25.42
CA PRO A 776 -28.89 10.75 -24.50
C PRO A 776 -29.64 11.08 -23.20
N LEU A 777 -29.06 10.69 -22.06
CA LEU A 777 -29.55 11.11 -20.74
C LEU A 777 -29.29 12.62 -20.56
N HIS A 778 -30.28 13.32 -19.98
CA HIS A 778 -30.19 14.76 -19.77
C HIS A 778 -29.20 15.13 -18.64
N PRO A 779 -28.47 16.25 -18.76
CA PRO A 779 -27.67 16.77 -17.67
C PRO A 779 -28.56 17.34 -16.56
N PHE A 780 -28.46 16.81 -15.34
CA PHE A 780 -29.18 17.36 -14.19
C PHE A 780 -28.49 18.62 -13.66
N ASN A 781 -29.23 19.73 -13.70
CA ASN A 781 -28.77 21.03 -13.24
C ASN A 781 -29.00 21.24 -11.73
N THR A 782 -28.25 22.17 -11.15
CA THR A 782 -28.31 22.55 -9.73
C THR A 782 -29.66 23.14 -9.31
N TYR A 783 -30.11 22.82 -8.09
CA TYR A 783 -31.24 23.51 -7.42
C TYR A 783 -30.79 24.78 -6.66
N PRO A 784 -31.71 25.73 -6.36
CA PRO A 784 -31.38 27.14 -6.13
C PRO A 784 -31.11 27.54 -4.64
N PRO A 785 -30.51 28.73 -4.40
CA PRO A 785 -30.23 29.22 -3.05
C PRO A 785 -31.47 29.77 -2.30
N VAL A 786 -31.39 29.76 -0.97
CA VAL A 786 -32.40 30.31 -0.04
C VAL A 786 -31.80 31.50 0.75
N PRO A 787 -32.56 32.56 1.11
CA PRO A 787 -31.98 33.84 1.57
C PRO A 787 -31.51 33.87 3.04
N ALA A 788 -30.67 34.85 3.36
CA ALA A 788 -30.15 35.10 4.70
C ALA A 788 -31.14 35.86 5.62
N PRO A 789 -31.16 35.59 6.94
CA PRO A 789 -31.96 36.32 7.93
C PRO A 789 -31.22 37.55 8.51
N SER A 790 -32.00 38.53 9.00
CA SER A 790 -31.50 39.79 9.58
C SER A 790 -31.53 39.84 11.12
N THR A 791 -30.75 40.78 11.66
CA THR A 791 -30.39 41.08 13.05
C THR A 791 -31.49 41.22 14.12
N THR A 792 -31.20 40.68 15.34
CA THR A 792 -31.53 41.20 16.71
C THR A 792 -32.98 41.08 17.28
N PRO A 793 -33.19 41.14 18.62
CA PRO A 793 -32.56 40.29 19.67
C PRO A 793 -33.46 39.89 20.90
N VAL A 794 -33.30 38.66 21.44
CA VAL A 794 -33.38 38.31 22.92
C VAL A 794 -34.79 38.46 23.62
N PRO A 795 -35.15 37.82 24.78
CA PRO A 795 -34.43 36.89 25.69
C PRO A 795 -35.09 35.51 26.01
N SER A 796 -34.27 34.64 26.64
CA SER A 796 -34.56 33.60 27.67
C SER A 796 -35.85 32.75 27.67
N HIS A 797 -35.68 31.42 27.72
CA HIS A 797 -35.95 30.62 28.94
C HIS A 797 -35.30 29.23 28.86
N SER A 798 -35.18 28.54 30.00
CA SER A 798 -34.48 27.26 30.19
C SER A 798 -35.43 26.13 30.64
N ASN A 799 -35.22 24.89 30.20
CA ASN A 799 -35.39 23.68 31.02
C ASN A 799 -34.90 22.38 30.33
N ASN A 800 -34.72 21.32 31.14
CA ASN A 800 -34.14 20.02 30.77
C ASN A 800 -35.18 19.03 30.20
N ALA A 801 -34.75 18.10 29.31
CA ALA A 801 -35.31 16.74 29.20
C ALA A 801 -34.42 15.74 28.41
N LEU A 802 -34.09 14.62 29.05
CA LEU A 802 -33.78 13.26 28.52
C LEU A 802 -34.75 12.28 29.26
N PRO A 803 -34.86 10.94 29.00
CA PRO A 803 -34.19 10.01 28.05
C PRO A 803 -35.17 9.57 26.92
N HIS A 804 -35.15 8.45 26.17
CA HIS A 804 -34.45 7.13 26.11
C HIS A 804 -34.03 6.83 24.64
N GLN A 805 -33.16 5.88 24.25
CA GLN A 805 -32.75 4.53 24.71
C GLN A 805 -33.62 3.34 24.19
N HIS A 806 -33.23 2.78 23.04
CA HIS A 806 -33.49 1.41 22.53
C HIS A 806 -32.31 1.08 21.57
N SER A 807 -31.62 -0.07 21.50
CA SER A 807 -31.74 -1.44 22.04
C SER A 807 -32.58 -2.46 21.24
N THR A 808 -31.92 -3.19 20.32
CA THR A 808 -32.29 -4.55 19.86
C THR A 808 -31.06 -5.38 19.48
N THR A 809 -31.02 -6.62 19.98
CA THR A 809 -30.34 -7.85 19.47
C THR A 809 -30.08 -7.88 17.96
N ARG A 810 -28.96 -8.38 17.41
CA ARG A 810 -28.01 -9.47 17.79
C ARG A 810 -28.62 -10.88 17.81
N VAL A 811 -28.37 -11.64 16.74
CA VAL A 811 -28.40 -13.12 16.65
C VAL A 811 -27.07 -13.54 16.05
#